data_AF-A0A359HMT2-F1
#
_entry.id   AF-A0A359HMT2-F1
#
_cell.length_a   1.000
_cell.length_b   1.000
_cell.length_c   1.000
_cell.angle_alpha   90.00
_cell.angle_beta   90.00
_cell.angle_gamma   90.00
#
_symmetry.space_group_name_H-M   'P 1'
#
loop_
_entity.id
_entity.type
_entity.pdbx_description
1 polymer ?
#
loop_
_entity_poly.entity_id
_entity_poly.type
_entity_poly.pdbx_seq_one_letter_code
_entity_poly.pdbx_strand_id
1 'polypeptide(L)'
;MKTFSSDPQAAFRLKPIRVARVSEISESTAAAPIPDEDRVNFHIGNPVQDVGLSSAFLRTALGIDIHREELEETDPDALLEFLGWEAEARPKLEFLIRTIQKSAPYMPRGGYSRKRPHALVDKFRAWLENQQEPLHYDTGEQSGKREIILGTGGVHEVLRIILFALSSYLEFTPARILSYQCELQPQLQTIPHLLFDNLAVDENLALAEIEQFLNHQPTMPTFMLVGAELDEITRRRLRLLSIEKPLFFIEANNVPNHLSLAREAKLVQRVIRLLTPAIFAQRLHNLPVVFITGNADFLSVIENVHFNLKGTPSAPEAEFLDFLLTQNLAKLQSKTPQDVPYAKPAFDGLALGVFAETVLPDLAERTEQRLEKLVDQHTQRLTRSLEVLEGKTATLSRWIQQSWKDTIFDEFAELKADEVLDLLVQNVHEPEWLDALQRSFLAAFVKHQPQYQPEACSLVSGSSRTALSILGFHCGISEVVIPDLSWSYEQCFVKTYTVPLSASLGLDVDGIIAKLENICQQDPSWPQRGAVAINNPHNATGQIFNDADIRRLITYCLQNKVYVIDDLAYQNVAPVRDLPEIKTARQIAAELVRHGAVTEAQADRVISAHSMSKTDSYAGARLAVIEIRERKIRERFNALNAHIQPNITAIYISYLFYRSAPQATRAFWHLRNSILYERTQALLRAVENLPSDRNPFGLTIIPPTGSLYPLLQVGRLPAGLSLDWLASSLARAGIGMLPLATFARTEKGFETGRTTFRLTLGGKDNAEVLLGKTRRLLIDLNRLIAEEDARYNRKNVSFKVSERSRSRSAELLRAWDSFGTQLLQISARQRLASLPPLDDQQLQREFLRTYLPERLEIFRNRLLDRVAIHDERLRRAQDDGGQWLAERLEREFMKDSLERRQEQFRLRTYDRTVHPTQSYSLQAEMALDAVINALIARQPVSSMQIERASQELLKEYIGLNVAINSQQEADEILMDLDTLIAGEDFAELFSDTVISPFLSFWSDWDGSNRPSGQGHRLVAAVVMENVRRMTRILKQLQQVAPGIRLEPDLKTELELLPQHNQRFTKLLNEITTLTHQLEQRYRGILPFSVETTSFRQLATRLHLRR
;
A
#
# COMPACT_ATOMS: atom_id res chain seq x y z
N MET A 1 1.03 9.54 25.44
CA MET A 1 -0.01 10.54 25.13
C MET A 1 0.63 11.87 24.74
N LYS A 2 0.56 12.25 23.46
CA LYS A 2 0.92 13.59 22.96
C LYS A 2 -0.11 14.60 23.47
N THR A 3 0.32 15.83 23.64
CA THR A 3 -0.40 16.84 24.39
C THR A 3 -1.10 17.81 23.45
N PHE A 4 -2.44 17.85 23.51
CA PHE A 4 -3.29 18.67 22.64
C PHE A 4 -3.00 20.18 22.73
N SER A 5 -3.05 20.84 21.57
CA SER A 5 -3.14 22.29 21.36
C SER A 5 -4.52 22.82 21.80
N SER A 6 -4.63 24.11 22.11
CA SER A 6 -5.91 24.79 22.38
C SER A 6 -6.79 24.96 21.12
N ASP A 7 -6.24 24.70 19.93
CA ASP A 7 -6.98 24.71 18.67
C ASP A 7 -7.71 23.38 18.42
N PRO A 8 -9.06 23.36 18.37
CA PRO A 8 -9.84 22.16 18.08
C PRO A 8 -9.55 21.54 16.71
N GLN A 9 -9.01 22.29 15.73
CA GLN A 9 -8.60 21.74 14.44
C GLN A 9 -7.39 20.84 14.53
N ALA A 10 -6.51 21.06 15.52
CA ALA A 10 -5.32 20.24 15.70
C ALA A 10 -5.68 18.76 15.93
N ALA A 11 -6.85 18.47 16.50
CA ALA A 11 -7.35 17.12 16.73
C ALA A 11 -7.58 16.31 15.44
N PHE A 12 -7.78 16.99 14.31
CA PHE A 12 -8.08 16.39 13.01
C PHE A 12 -6.88 16.25 12.10
N ARG A 13 -5.66 16.48 12.61
CA ARG A 13 -4.44 16.35 11.81
C ARG A 13 -4.26 14.93 11.29
N LEU A 14 -3.93 14.84 10.00
CA LEU A 14 -3.68 13.60 9.28
C LEU A 14 -2.17 13.34 9.19
N LYS A 15 -1.78 12.08 9.37
CA LYS A 15 -0.43 11.59 9.11
C LYS A 15 -0.09 11.82 7.64
N PRO A 16 1.18 12.13 7.32
CA PRO A 16 1.59 12.28 5.94
C PRO A 16 1.34 11.00 5.13
N ILE A 17 0.81 11.15 3.92
CA ILE A 17 0.63 10.03 3.00
C ILE A 17 1.99 9.66 2.43
N ARG A 18 2.44 8.42 2.69
CA ARG A 18 3.55 7.85 1.94
C ARG A 18 3.05 7.52 0.54
N VAL A 19 3.37 8.38 -0.42
CA VAL A 19 2.97 8.20 -1.82
C VAL A 19 3.55 6.88 -2.35
N ALA A 20 2.71 6.05 -2.96
CA ALA A 20 3.17 4.81 -3.59
C ALA A 20 4.17 5.14 -4.72
N ARG A 21 5.28 4.40 -4.81
CA ARG A 21 6.34 4.64 -5.80
C ARG A 21 5.81 4.72 -7.24
N VAL A 22 4.84 3.87 -7.57
CA VAL A 22 4.13 3.89 -8.86
C VAL A 22 3.51 5.26 -9.15
N SER A 23 2.85 5.86 -8.16
CA SER A 23 2.22 7.17 -8.31
C SER A 23 3.23 8.28 -8.49
N GLU A 24 4.30 8.27 -7.69
CA GLU A 24 5.37 9.27 -7.78
C GLU A 24 6.02 9.25 -9.17
N ILE A 25 6.35 8.06 -9.69
CA ILE A 25 6.88 7.88 -11.04
C ILE A 25 5.85 8.31 -12.09
N SER A 26 4.57 7.99 -11.90
CA SER A 26 3.49 8.40 -12.83
C SER A 26 3.36 9.91 -12.92
N GLU A 27 3.32 10.59 -11.77
CA GLU A 27 3.21 12.04 -11.69
C GLU A 27 4.45 12.72 -12.28
N SER A 28 5.64 12.25 -11.94
CA SER A 28 6.89 12.78 -12.50
C SER A 28 6.99 12.58 -14.02
N THR A 29 6.57 11.42 -14.53
CA THR A 29 6.56 11.13 -15.97
C THR A 29 5.54 11.99 -16.69
N ALA A 30 4.35 12.17 -16.11
CA ALA A 30 3.30 13.02 -16.68
C ALA A 30 3.63 14.52 -16.63
N ALA A 31 4.48 14.93 -15.68
CA ALA A 31 4.97 16.30 -15.53
C ALA A 31 6.21 16.60 -16.40
N ALA A 32 6.84 15.58 -17.00
CA ALA A 32 8.02 15.77 -17.83
C ALA A 32 7.71 16.67 -19.04
N PRO A 33 8.65 17.55 -19.45
CA PRO A 33 8.49 18.46 -20.59
C PRO A 33 8.69 17.73 -21.94
N ILE A 34 8.05 16.58 -22.08
CA ILE A 34 8.09 15.69 -23.25
C ILE A 34 6.65 15.49 -23.72
N PRO A 35 6.35 15.51 -25.04
CA PRO A 35 5.01 15.21 -25.58
C PRO A 35 4.49 13.83 -25.14
N ASP A 36 3.17 13.66 -25.05
CA ASP A 36 2.54 12.43 -24.54
C ASP A 36 2.88 11.20 -25.40
N GLU A 37 2.94 11.39 -26.71
CA GLU A 37 3.31 10.40 -27.72
C GLU A 37 4.74 9.86 -27.54
N ASP A 38 5.66 10.68 -27.06
CA ASP A 38 7.07 10.34 -26.88
C ASP A 38 7.37 9.76 -25.49
N ARG A 39 6.44 9.89 -24.53
CA ARG A 39 6.61 9.36 -23.16
C ARG A 39 6.61 7.84 -23.15
N VAL A 40 7.47 7.28 -22.31
CA VAL A 40 7.58 5.82 -22.09
C VAL A 40 6.93 5.46 -20.75
N ASN A 41 5.81 4.72 -20.80
CA ASN A 41 4.95 4.47 -19.64
C ASN A 41 5.03 3.03 -19.12
N PHE A 42 6.24 2.50 -18.88
CA PHE A 42 6.43 1.11 -18.44
C PHE A 42 6.04 0.82 -16.98
N HIS A 43 5.84 1.86 -16.17
CA HIS A 43 5.46 1.76 -14.77
C HIS A 43 3.96 1.44 -14.55
N ILE A 44 3.09 1.71 -15.53
CA ILE A 44 1.64 1.57 -15.37
C ILE A 44 1.19 0.15 -15.75
N GLY A 45 0.61 -0.57 -14.79
CA GLY A 45 0.04 -1.90 -15.04
C GLY A 45 -1.33 -1.88 -15.73
N ASN A 46 -1.58 -1.00 -16.71
CA ASN A 46 -2.83 -1.01 -17.49
C ASN A 46 -2.93 -2.30 -18.34
N PRO A 47 -4.13 -2.79 -18.69
CA PRO A 47 -4.24 -3.87 -19.67
C PRO A 47 -3.91 -3.36 -21.08
N VAL A 48 -3.92 -4.27 -22.06
CA VAL A 48 -3.77 -3.93 -23.49
C VAL A 48 -4.89 -2.98 -23.89
N GLN A 49 -4.52 -1.85 -24.50
CA GLN A 49 -5.43 -0.91 -25.15
C GLN A 49 -5.03 -0.92 -26.63
N ASP A 50 -5.90 -1.46 -27.47
CA ASP A 50 -5.69 -1.62 -28.90
C ASP A 50 -7.05 -1.54 -29.59
N VAL A 51 -7.13 -0.84 -30.73
CA VAL A 51 -8.40 -0.58 -31.44
C VAL A 51 -9.01 -1.87 -32.01
N GLY A 52 -8.17 -2.79 -32.50
CA GLY A 52 -8.63 -4.09 -32.98
C GLY A 52 -9.19 -4.92 -31.82
N LEU A 53 -8.54 -4.86 -30.65
CA LEU A 53 -9.02 -5.53 -29.45
C LEU A 53 -10.33 -4.94 -28.91
N SER A 54 -10.49 -3.61 -28.84
CA SER A 54 -11.74 -2.97 -28.40
C SER A 54 -12.88 -3.23 -29.37
N SER A 55 -12.62 -3.17 -30.68
CA SER A 55 -13.59 -3.56 -31.72
C SER A 55 -13.98 -5.03 -31.63
N ALA A 56 -13.05 -5.93 -31.30
CA ALA A 56 -13.34 -7.35 -31.05
C ALA A 56 -14.21 -7.56 -29.81
N PHE A 57 -13.96 -6.81 -28.72
CA PHE A 57 -14.82 -6.81 -27.53
C PHE A 57 -16.24 -6.36 -27.89
N LEU A 58 -16.37 -5.23 -28.60
CA LEU A 58 -17.65 -4.66 -29.01
C LEU A 58 -18.45 -5.64 -29.88
N ARG A 59 -17.83 -6.22 -30.91
CA ARG A 59 -18.47 -7.25 -31.76
C ARG A 59 -18.96 -8.43 -30.94
N THR A 60 -18.11 -8.93 -30.04
CA THR A 60 -18.48 -10.05 -29.13
C THR A 60 -19.67 -9.67 -28.24
N ALA A 61 -19.71 -8.45 -27.68
CA ALA A 61 -20.80 -7.99 -26.83
C ALA A 61 -22.12 -7.79 -27.60
N LEU A 62 -22.04 -7.37 -28.87
CA LEU A 62 -23.20 -7.16 -29.74
C LEU A 62 -23.71 -8.46 -30.40
N GLY A 63 -23.02 -9.59 -30.19
CA GLY A 63 -23.36 -10.87 -30.83
C GLY A 63 -22.97 -10.94 -32.32
N ILE A 64 -22.05 -10.08 -32.76
CA ILE A 64 -21.46 -10.08 -34.10
C ILE A 64 -20.30 -11.09 -34.11
N ASP A 65 -20.13 -11.80 -35.23
CA ASP A 65 -18.95 -12.65 -35.42
C ASP A 65 -17.66 -11.84 -35.26
N ILE A 66 -16.78 -12.27 -34.34
CA ILE A 66 -15.53 -11.60 -34.00
C ILE A 66 -14.58 -11.48 -35.21
N HIS A 67 -14.74 -12.32 -36.23
CA HIS A 67 -13.92 -12.31 -37.44
C HIS A 67 -14.36 -11.27 -38.49
N ARG A 68 -15.45 -10.54 -38.25
CA ARG A 68 -15.92 -9.44 -39.10
C ARG A 68 -15.10 -8.17 -38.88
N GLU A 69 -13.83 -8.20 -39.28
CA GLU A 69 -12.86 -7.10 -39.09
C GLU A 69 -13.24 -5.82 -39.82
N GLU A 70 -14.14 -5.89 -40.81
CA GLU A 70 -14.71 -4.72 -41.47
C GLU A 70 -15.64 -3.87 -40.57
N LEU A 71 -16.12 -4.42 -39.44
CA LEU A 71 -17.02 -3.74 -38.51
C LEU A 71 -16.24 -3.23 -37.28
N GLU A 72 -15.69 -2.02 -37.41
CA GLU A 72 -14.84 -1.38 -36.40
C GLU A 72 -15.60 -0.35 -35.55
N GLU A 73 -15.12 -0.11 -34.33
CA GLU A 73 -15.69 0.92 -33.44
C GLU A 73 -15.54 2.36 -33.96
N THR A 74 -14.66 2.57 -34.95
CA THR A 74 -14.43 3.86 -35.62
C THR A 74 -15.46 4.20 -36.70
N ASP A 75 -16.29 3.23 -37.11
CA ASP A 75 -17.39 3.43 -38.06
C ASP A 75 -18.74 2.98 -37.44
N PRO A 76 -19.35 3.81 -36.58
CA PRO A 76 -20.63 3.48 -35.96
C PRO A 76 -21.77 3.31 -36.97
N ASP A 77 -21.70 3.95 -38.14
CA ASP A 77 -22.76 3.90 -39.14
C ASP A 77 -22.82 2.51 -39.79
N ALA A 78 -21.66 1.92 -40.14
CA ALA A 78 -21.58 0.53 -40.61
C ALA A 78 -22.10 -0.48 -39.57
N LEU A 79 -21.83 -0.24 -38.29
CA LEU A 79 -22.34 -1.08 -37.19
C LEU A 79 -23.86 -0.98 -37.05
N LEU A 80 -24.45 0.21 -37.13
CA LEU A 80 -25.90 0.40 -37.08
C LEU A 80 -26.60 -0.33 -38.24
N GLU A 81 -26.07 -0.17 -39.45
CA GLU A 81 -26.60 -0.83 -40.65
C GLU A 81 -26.56 -2.35 -40.50
N PHE A 82 -25.43 -2.91 -40.04
CA PHE A 82 -25.29 -4.35 -39.84
C PHE A 82 -26.26 -4.91 -38.78
N LEU A 83 -26.46 -4.18 -37.68
CA LEU A 83 -27.35 -4.59 -36.60
C LEU A 83 -28.84 -4.42 -36.95
N GLY A 84 -29.14 -3.69 -38.03
CA GLY A 84 -30.51 -3.27 -38.36
C GLY A 84 -31.11 -2.36 -37.29
N TRP A 85 -30.27 -1.54 -36.65
CA TRP A 85 -30.70 -0.57 -35.66
C TRP A 85 -31.12 0.73 -36.34
N GLU A 86 -32.26 1.29 -35.92
CA GLU A 86 -32.75 2.58 -36.42
C GLU A 86 -31.80 3.73 -36.05
N ALA A 87 -31.86 4.82 -36.80
CA ALA A 87 -30.97 5.98 -36.60
C ALA A 87 -31.11 6.59 -35.18
N GLU A 88 -32.28 6.50 -34.56
CA GLU A 88 -32.53 6.93 -33.18
C GLU A 88 -31.75 6.11 -32.13
N ALA A 89 -31.28 4.91 -32.47
CA ALA A 89 -30.48 4.07 -31.59
C ALA A 89 -28.98 4.46 -31.58
N ARG A 90 -28.54 5.39 -32.45
CA ARG A 90 -27.14 5.86 -32.51
C ARG A 90 -26.56 6.27 -31.14
N PRO A 91 -27.25 7.04 -30.28
CA PRO A 91 -26.70 7.40 -28.97
C PRO A 91 -26.44 6.19 -28.06
N LYS A 92 -27.20 5.10 -28.22
CA LYS A 92 -26.98 3.85 -27.47
C LYS A 92 -25.71 3.15 -27.93
N LEU A 93 -25.49 3.06 -29.25
CA LEU A 93 -24.28 2.46 -29.80
C LEU A 93 -23.04 3.28 -29.41
N GLU A 94 -23.09 4.60 -29.53
CA GLU A 94 -22.01 5.49 -29.13
C GLU A 94 -21.71 5.37 -27.63
N PHE A 95 -22.74 5.21 -26.79
CA PHE A 95 -22.58 4.91 -25.37
C PHE A 95 -21.82 3.59 -25.14
N LEU A 96 -22.20 2.50 -25.83
CA LEU A 96 -21.51 1.21 -25.72
C LEU A 96 -20.04 1.31 -26.13
N ILE A 97 -19.75 1.92 -27.29
CA ILE A 97 -18.38 2.14 -27.80
C ILE A 97 -17.56 2.93 -26.77
N ARG A 98 -18.04 4.11 -26.37
CA ARG A 98 -17.35 4.98 -25.40
C ARG A 98 -17.11 4.25 -24.08
N THR A 99 -18.10 3.51 -23.59
CA THR A 99 -18.02 2.79 -22.32
C THR A 99 -16.95 1.71 -22.36
N ILE A 100 -16.91 0.89 -23.42
CA ILE A 100 -15.90 -0.16 -23.60
C ILE A 100 -14.48 0.46 -23.64
N GLN A 101 -14.28 1.50 -24.46
CA GLN A 101 -12.99 2.18 -24.60
C GLN A 101 -12.49 2.80 -23.28
N LYS A 102 -13.38 3.48 -22.54
CA LYS A 102 -13.04 4.16 -21.29
C LYS A 102 -12.83 3.20 -20.12
N SER A 103 -13.36 2.00 -20.24
CA SER A 103 -13.30 0.96 -19.20
C SER A 103 -12.14 -0.02 -19.39
N ALA A 104 -11.44 0.03 -20.53
CA ALA A 104 -10.19 -0.70 -20.71
C ALA A 104 -9.10 -0.23 -19.72
N PRO A 105 -8.71 1.06 -19.67
CA PRO A 105 -7.77 1.57 -18.67
C PRO A 105 -8.42 1.76 -17.30
N TYR A 106 -7.60 1.91 -16.26
CA TYR A 106 -8.08 2.44 -14.98
C TYR A 106 -8.50 3.90 -15.11
N MET A 107 -9.61 4.28 -14.45
CA MET A 107 -9.94 5.69 -14.23
C MET A 107 -8.84 6.34 -13.38
N PRO A 108 -8.52 7.65 -13.54
CA PRO A 108 -7.57 8.30 -12.64
C PRO A 108 -7.98 8.21 -11.17
N ARG A 109 -7.01 8.30 -10.25
CA ARG A 109 -7.30 8.38 -8.80
C ARG A 109 -8.22 9.55 -8.50
N GLY A 110 -9.19 9.33 -7.60
CA GLY A 110 -10.29 10.26 -7.31
C GLY A 110 -11.34 10.39 -8.43
N GLY A 111 -11.21 9.63 -9.52
CA GLY A 111 -12.21 9.52 -10.58
C GLY A 111 -11.95 10.36 -11.82
N TYR A 112 -11.00 11.30 -11.83
CA TYR A 112 -10.71 12.10 -13.03
C TYR A 112 -9.33 12.75 -12.97
N SER A 113 -8.82 13.25 -14.10
CA SER A 113 -7.56 13.98 -14.15
C SER A 113 -7.78 15.45 -13.80
N ARG A 114 -6.94 16.05 -12.94
CA ARG A 114 -7.04 17.48 -12.58
C ARG A 114 -6.97 18.40 -13.80
N LYS A 115 -6.21 18.01 -14.83
CA LYS A 115 -6.04 18.77 -16.08
C LYS A 115 -7.22 18.66 -17.04
N ARG A 116 -8.09 17.66 -16.83
CA ARG A 116 -9.25 17.40 -17.70
C ARG A 116 -10.33 16.72 -16.84
N PRO A 117 -11.11 17.51 -16.08
CA PRO A 117 -12.27 17.00 -15.36
C PRO A 117 -13.21 16.20 -16.28
N HIS A 118 -13.88 15.20 -15.71
CA HIS A 118 -14.85 14.40 -16.44
C HIS A 118 -16.16 15.19 -16.59
N ALA A 119 -16.90 15.03 -17.70
CA ALA A 119 -18.15 15.75 -17.95
C ALA A 119 -19.19 15.61 -16.82
N LEU A 120 -19.24 14.42 -16.20
CA LEU A 120 -20.06 14.16 -15.02
C LEU A 120 -19.71 15.07 -13.82
N VAL A 121 -18.42 15.36 -13.61
CA VAL A 121 -17.95 16.27 -12.54
C VAL A 121 -18.39 17.70 -12.84
N ASP A 122 -18.36 18.13 -14.10
CA ASP A 122 -18.84 19.46 -14.49
C ASP A 122 -20.36 19.59 -14.30
N LYS A 123 -21.15 18.56 -14.62
CA LYS A 123 -22.59 18.52 -14.33
C LYS A 123 -22.89 18.59 -12.84
N PHE A 124 -22.10 17.88 -12.02
CA PHE A 124 -22.23 17.93 -10.57
C PHE A 124 -21.82 19.29 -10.00
N ARG A 125 -20.74 19.89 -10.50
CA ARG A 125 -20.34 21.27 -10.15
C ARG A 125 -21.45 22.25 -10.50
N ALA A 126 -22.04 22.16 -11.70
CA ALA A 126 -23.16 22.99 -12.12
C ALA A 126 -24.39 22.80 -11.20
N TRP A 127 -24.66 21.58 -10.74
CA TRP A 127 -25.72 21.33 -9.77
C TRP A 127 -25.46 22.03 -8.43
N LEU A 128 -24.22 22.03 -7.93
CA LEU A 128 -23.85 22.75 -6.70
C LEU A 128 -23.95 24.28 -6.87
N GLU A 129 -23.58 24.80 -8.03
CA GLU A 129 -23.51 26.24 -8.30
C GLU A 129 -24.87 26.87 -8.63
N ASN A 130 -25.80 26.10 -9.20
CA ASN A 130 -27.13 26.56 -9.60
C ASN A 130 -28.20 26.47 -8.49
N GLN A 131 -27.80 26.22 -7.24
CA GLN A 131 -28.71 26.12 -6.09
C GLN A 131 -28.83 27.45 -5.33
N GLN A 132 -29.87 27.55 -4.50
CA GLN A 132 -29.95 28.59 -3.47
C GLN A 132 -28.76 28.45 -2.51
N GLU A 133 -28.02 29.53 -2.33
CA GLU A 133 -26.73 29.59 -1.60
C GLU A 133 -25.67 28.65 -2.22
N PRO A 134 -25.01 29.07 -3.32
CA PRO A 134 -24.01 28.26 -4.02
C PRO A 134 -22.82 27.86 -3.13
N LEU A 135 -22.38 26.61 -3.27
CA LEU A 135 -21.14 26.11 -2.68
C LEU A 135 -20.13 25.82 -3.78
N HIS A 136 -18.93 26.37 -3.64
CA HIS A 136 -17.83 26.19 -4.59
C HIS A 136 -16.77 25.27 -3.99
N TYR A 137 -16.38 24.25 -4.76
CA TYR A 137 -15.31 23.32 -4.44
C TYR A 137 -14.35 23.24 -5.63
N ASP A 138 -13.05 23.23 -5.35
CA ASP A 138 -12.03 23.16 -6.39
C ASP A 138 -11.92 21.75 -7.00
N THR A 139 -11.95 21.66 -8.33
CA THR A 139 -11.72 20.40 -9.06
C THR A 139 -10.24 19.99 -9.07
N GLY A 140 -9.35 20.89 -8.64
CA GLY A 140 -7.90 20.76 -8.63
C GLY A 140 -7.21 21.26 -9.90
N GLU A 141 -7.94 21.87 -10.83
CA GLU A 141 -7.41 22.35 -12.11
C GLU A 141 -6.44 23.53 -11.92
N GLN A 142 -6.76 24.47 -11.04
CA GLN A 142 -5.96 25.68 -10.80
C GLN A 142 -5.10 25.58 -9.53
N SER A 143 -5.68 25.21 -8.39
CA SER A 143 -4.93 25.17 -7.11
C SER A 143 -4.07 23.92 -6.93
N GLY A 144 -4.29 22.89 -7.75
CA GLY A 144 -3.74 21.55 -7.54
C GLY A 144 -4.38 20.78 -6.37
N LYS A 145 -5.29 21.38 -5.59
CA LYS A 145 -6.01 20.74 -4.49
C LYS A 145 -7.39 20.29 -4.96
N ARG A 146 -7.71 19.01 -4.75
CA ARG A 146 -8.99 18.44 -5.18
C ARG A 146 -9.96 18.38 -4.01
N GLU A 147 -11.08 19.08 -4.15
CA GLU A 147 -12.17 19.13 -3.17
C GLU A 147 -13.44 18.39 -3.66
N ILE A 148 -13.38 17.75 -4.83
CA ILE A 148 -14.41 16.87 -5.39
C ILE A 148 -13.77 15.57 -5.85
N ILE A 149 -14.23 14.42 -5.39
CA ILE A 149 -13.82 13.11 -5.91
C ILE A 149 -15.04 12.22 -6.19
N LEU A 150 -14.85 11.17 -6.97
CA LEU A 150 -15.84 10.13 -7.20
C LEU A 150 -15.50 8.89 -6.38
N GLY A 151 -16.51 8.32 -5.74
CA GLY A 151 -16.53 6.94 -5.22
C GLY A 151 -17.46 6.07 -6.05
N THR A 152 -17.31 4.74 -5.93
CA THR A 152 -18.25 3.76 -6.51
C THR A 152 -18.53 2.64 -5.54
N GLY A 153 -19.74 2.06 -5.59
CA GLY A 153 -20.22 1.04 -4.66
C GLY A 153 -21.24 1.55 -3.64
N GLY A 154 -21.77 2.77 -3.83
CA GLY A 154 -22.76 3.36 -2.94
C GLY A 154 -22.19 3.96 -1.66
N VAL A 155 -23.06 4.60 -0.88
CA VAL A 155 -22.70 5.38 0.32
C VAL A 155 -22.04 4.51 1.39
N HIS A 156 -22.55 3.30 1.63
CA HIS A 156 -22.00 2.40 2.66
C HIS A 156 -20.55 1.97 2.37
N GLU A 157 -20.22 1.69 1.10
CA GLU A 157 -18.85 1.35 0.71
C GLU A 157 -17.92 2.56 0.83
N VAL A 158 -18.39 3.75 0.45
CA VAL A 158 -17.63 5.00 0.64
C VAL A 158 -17.40 5.28 2.13
N LEU A 159 -18.40 5.06 2.98
CA LEU A 159 -18.25 5.18 4.44
C LEU A 159 -17.23 4.18 4.97
N ARG A 160 -17.23 2.92 4.51
CA ARG A 160 -16.18 1.95 4.88
C ARG A 160 -14.79 2.49 4.55
N ILE A 161 -14.58 3.03 3.35
CA ILE A 161 -13.32 3.62 2.92
C ILE A 161 -12.92 4.81 3.81
N ILE A 162 -13.86 5.70 4.12
CA ILE A 162 -13.63 6.85 5.01
C ILE A 162 -13.24 6.39 6.42
N LEU A 163 -13.93 5.39 6.99
CA LEU A 163 -13.60 4.86 8.31
C LEU A 163 -12.19 4.24 8.35
N PHE A 164 -11.79 3.50 7.31
CA PHE A 164 -10.40 3.02 7.20
C PHE A 164 -9.39 4.15 7.04
N ALA A 165 -9.73 5.23 6.32
CA ALA A 165 -8.92 6.43 6.22
C ALA A 165 -8.72 7.09 7.59
N LEU A 166 -9.79 7.29 8.36
CA LEU A 166 -9.71 7.84 9.71
C LEU A 166 -8.88 6.96 10.64
N SER A 167 -9.15 5.65 10.67
CA SER A 167 -8.42 4.68 11.49
C SER A 167 -6.91 4.66 11.22
N SER A 168 -6.53 4.72 9.94
CA SER A 168 -5.12 4.56 9.53
C SER A 168 -4.34 5.87 9.59
N TYR A 169 -4.95 6.99 9.20
CA TYR A 169 -4.26 8.25 8.95
C TYR A 169 -4.51 9.33 9.99
N LEU A 170 -5.49 9.22 10.87
CA LEU A 170 -5.65 10.23 11.92
C LEU A 170 -4.47 10.18 12.90
N GLU A 171 -3.85 11.32 13.22
CA GLU A 171 -2.72 11.38 14.16
C GLU A 171 -3.16 11.15 15.61
N PHE A 172 -4.37 11.61 15.94
CA PHE A 172 -4.94 11.55 17.28
C PHE A 172 -5.97 10.43 17.34
N THR A 173 -5.62 9.33 18.00
CA THR A 173 -6.49 8.16 18.17
C THR A 173 -6.63 7.81 19.65
N PRO A 174 -7.77 7.23 20.09
CA PRO A 174 -8.92 6.87 19.26
C PRO A 174 -9.80 8.08 18.90
N ALA A 175 -10.57 7.96 17.83
CA ALA A 175 -11.60 8.93 17.44
C ALA A 175 -13.00 8.37 17.68
N ARG A 176 -13.95 9.25 17.99
CA ARG A 176 -15.36 8.89 18.20
C ARG A 176 -16.16 9.13 16.92
N ILE A 177 -17.02 8.19 16.58
CA ILE A 177 -17.96 8.23 15.46
C ILE A 177 -19.37 8.23 16.07
N LEU A 178 -20.06 9.36 15.97
CA LEU A 178 -21.45 9.51 16.41
C LEU A 178 -22.37 9.35 15.19
N SER A 179 -23.29 8.39 15.24
CA SER A 179 -24.18 8.12 14.10
C SER A 179 -25.59 8.66 14.37
N TYR A 180 -26.00 9.70 13.63
CA TYR A 180 -27.35 10.24 13.66
C TYR A 180 -28.12 9.79 12.42
N GLN A 181 -29.11 8.92 12.61
CA GLN A 181 -29.95 8.34 11.55
C GLN A 181 -29.14 7.78 10.35
N CYS A 182 -27.93 7.29 10.62
CA CYS A 182 -27.03 6.71 9.62
C CYS A 182 -26.60 5.32 10.12
N GLU A 183 -27.21 4.27 9.58
CA GLU A 183 -26.94 2.91 10.05
C GLU A 183 -25.59 2.39 9.53
N LEU A 184 -24.74 1.95 10.46
CA LEU A 184 -23.48 1.27 10.16
C LEU A 184 -23.57 -0.21 10.49
N GLN A 185 -23.05 -1.05 9.59
CA GLN A 185 -22.92 -2.48 9.78
C GLN A 185 -22.10 -2.83 11.04
N PRO A 186 -22.48 -3.84 11.84
CA PRO A 186 -21.75 -4.24 13.04
C PRO A 186 -20.27 -4.54 12.80
N GLN A 187 -19.91 -5.12 11.65
CA GLN A 187 -18.54 -5.45 11.27
C GLN A 187 -17.67 -4.22 10.96
N LEU A 188 -18.29 -3.06 10.66
CA LEU A 188 -17.56 -1.80 10.48
C LEU A 188 -17.29 -1.12 11.82
N GLN A 189 -18.10 -1.43 12.84
CA GLN A 189 -17.92 -0.91 14.19
C GLN A 189 -16.72 -1.54 14.93
N THR A 190 -16.09 -2.56 14.34
CA THR A 190 -14.88 -3.21 14.87
C THR A 190 -13.58 -2.67 14.27
N ILE A 191 -13.64 -1.61 13.44
CA ILE A 191 -12.45 -0.99 12.86
C ILE A 191 -11.58 -0.42 14.02
N PRO A 192 -10.27 -0.76 14.07
CA PRO A 192 -9.42 -0.35 15.18
C PRO A 192 -9.30 1.18 15.26
N HIS A 193 -9.03 1.69 16.47
CA HIS A 193 -8.85 3.12 16.75
C HIS A 193 -10.10 4.01 16.60
N LEU A 194 -11.26 3.42 16.29
CA LEU A 194 -12.54 4.13 16.23
C LEU A 194 -13.48 3.62 17.32
N LEU A 195 -14.22 4.54 17.95
CA LEU A 195 -15.28 4.25 18.93
C LEU A 195 -16.61 4.68 18.32
N PHE A 196 -17.63 3.83 18.36
CA PHE A 196 -18.91 4.08 17.70
C PHE A 196 -20.01 4.22 18.74
N ASP A 197 -20.81 5.28 18.62
CA ASP A 197 -22.01 5.50 19.41
C ASP A 197 -23.17 5.90 18.46
N ASN A 198 -24.35 5.32 18.67
CA ASN A 198 -25.56 5.73 17.96
C ASN A 198 -26.28 6.81 18.77
N LEU A 199 -26.68 7.89 18.10
CA LEU A 199 -27.42 8.98 18.72
C LEU A 199 -28.93 8.69 18.73
N ALA A 200 -29.66 9.34 19.64
CA ALA A 200 -31.12 9.30 19.67
C ALA A 200 -31.73 9.72 18.32
N VAL A 201 -32.89 9.14 17.98
CA VAL A 201 -33.63 9.51 16.76
C VAL A 201 -34.24 10.92 16.89
N ASP A 202 -34.62 11.30 18.12
CA ASP A 202 -35.06 12.66 18.44
C ASP A 202 -33.88 13.64 18.39
N GLU A 203 -34.00 14.68 17.57
CA GLU A 203 -32.90 15.59 17.27
C GLU A 203 -32.45 16.41 18.49
N ASN A 204 -33.37 16.80 19.38
CA ASN A 204 -33.03 17.55 20.58
C ASN A 204 -32.27 16.69 21.59
N LEU A 205 -32.69 15.42 21.74
CA LEU A 205 -31.97 14.45 22.56
C LEU A 205 -30.59 14.13 21.96
N ALA A 206 -30.50 13.93 20.64
CA ALA A 206 -29.23 13.72 19.96
C ALA A 206 -28.25 14.87 20.18
N LEU A 207 -28.75 16.12 20.11
CA LEU A 207 -27.94 17.31 20.39
C LEU A 207 -27.43 17.35 21.83
N ALA A 208 -28.28 16.99 22.80
CA ALA A 208 -27.88 16.88 24.20
C ALA A 208 -26.81 15.80 24.44
N GLU A 209 -26.95 14.64 23.79
CA GLU A 209 -25.96 13.54 23.83
C GLU A 209 -24.62 13.97 23.23
N ILE A 210 -24.63 14.67 22.08
CA ILE A 210 -23.41 15.22 21.45
C ILE A 210 -22.69 16.16 22.42
N GLU A 211 -23.41 17.10 23.04
CA GLU A 211 -22.82 18.01 24.03
C GLU A 211 -22.26 17.26 25.23
N GLN A 212 -22.96 16.24 25.70
CA GLN A 212 -22.50 15.38 26.79
C GLN A 212 -21.18 14.68 26.42
N PHE A 213 -21.09 14.04 25.25
CA PHE A 213 -19.87 13.36 24.81
C PHE A 213 -18.68 14.33 24.68
N LEU A 214 -18.89 15.48 24.05
CA LEU A 214 -17.86 16.52 23.86
C LEU A 214 -17.42 17.16 25.19
N ASN A 215 -18.27 17.18 26.21
CA ASN A 215 -17.91 17.67 27.54
C ASN A 215 -17.17 16.62 28.38
N HIS A 216 -17.53 15.35 28.26
CA HIS A 216 -16.83 14.26 28.96
C HIS A 216 -15.42 14.03 28.41
N GLN A 217 -15.22 14.18 27.10
CA GLN A 217 -13.94 13.97 26.44
C GLN A 217 -13.58 15.14 25.51
N PRO A 218 -13.23 16.32 26.07
CA PRO A 218 -13.11 17.58 25.33
C PRO A 218 -11.96 17.64 24.31
N THR A 219 -11.09 16.64 24.31
CA THR A 219 -9.93 16.56 23.40
C THR A 219 -10.03 15.41 22.40
N MET A 220 -11.04 14.54 22.51
CA MET A 220 -11.17 13.42 21.59
C MET A 220 -11.70 13.90 20.23
N PRO A 221 -11.02 13.61 19.10
CA PRO A 221 -11.57 13.89 17.78
C PRO A 221 -12.89 13.17 17.61
N THR A 222 -13.95 13.93 17.30
CA THR A 222 -15.31 13.40 17.16
C THR A 222 -15.82 13.70 15.75
N PHE A 223 -16.26 12.65 15.05
CA PHE A 223 -16.89 12.72 13.74
C PHE A 223 -18.37 12.36 13.88
N MET A 224 -19.26 13.20 13.39
CA MET A 224 -20.69 12.93 13.35
C MET A 224 -21.09 12.50 11.93
N LEU A 225 -21.64 11.30 11.80
CA LEU A 225 -22.30 10.83 10.59
C LEU A 225 -23.76 11.32 10.61
N VAL A 226 -24.15 12.06 9.57
CA VAL A 226 -25.47 12.67 9.46
C VAL A 226 -26.23 12.00 8.31
N GLY A 227 -27.18 11.11 8.63
CA GLY A 227 -27.95 10.35 7.64
C GLY A 227 -29.30 10.97 7.27
N ALA A 228 -29.77 11.96 8.02
CA ALA A 228 -31.03 12.67 7.77
C ALA A 228 -30.84 14.20 7.74
N GLU A 229 -31.83 14.91 7.22
CA GLU A 229 -31.86 16.38 7.30
C GLU A 229 -31.93 16.82 8.77
N LEU A 230 -31.20 17.90 9.11
CA LEU A 230 -31.18 18.51 10.44
C LEU A 230 -31.96 19.82 10.41
N ASP A 231 -32.61 20.20 11.51
CA ASP A 231 -33.27 21.50 11.63
C ASP A 231 -32.26 22.67 11.66
N GLU A 232 -32.69 23.85 11.21
CA GLU A 232 -31.84 25.04 11.17
C GLU A 232 -31.26 25.40 12.55
N ILE A 233 -32.05 25.23 13.61
CA ILE A 233 -31.64 25.50 15.00
C ILE A 233 -30.47 24.57 15.39
N THR A 234 -30.59 23.29 15.09
CA THR A 234 -29.56 22.28 15.37
C THR A 234 -28.31 22.53 14.55
N ARG A 235 -28.44 22.84 13.25
CA ARG A 235 -27.28 23.18 12.40
C ARG A 235 -26.49 24.36 12.97
N ARG A 236 -27.17 25.42 13.40
CA ARG A 236 -26.53 26.58 14.05
C ARG A 236 -25.85 26.22 15.36
N ARG A 237 -26.45 25.33 16.17
CA ARG A 237 -25.85 24.89 17.43
C ARG A 237 -24.61 24.02 17.20
N LEU A 238 -24.70 23.05 16.29
CA LEU A 238 -23.58 22.19 15.90
C LEU A 238 -22.41 23.00 15.32
N ARG A 239 -22.70 24.05 14.55
CA ARG A 239 -21.69 25.01 14.09
C ARG A 239 -20.92 25.63 15.26
N LEU A 240 -21.61 26.19 16.25
CA LEU A 240 -20.97 26.78 17.43
C LEU A 240 -20.12 25.75 18.19
N LEU A 241 -20.67 24.55 18.41
CA LEU A 241 -19.95 23.46 19.06
C LEU A 241 -18.68 23.08 18.30
N SER A 242 -18.72 22.99 16.97
CA SER A 242 -17.53 22.65 16.18
C SER A 242 -16.43 23.71 16.23
N ILE A 243 -16.76 24.97 16.48
CA ILE A 243 -15.75 26.04 16.62
C ILE A 243 -15.00 25.87 17.95
N GLU A 244 -15.69 25.42 19.01
CA GLU A 244 -15.15 25.32 20.36
C GLU A 244 -14.59 23.94 20.71
N LYS A 245 -15.09 22.89 20.04
CA LYS A 245 -14.82 21.48 20.34
C LYS A 245 -14.32 20.75 19.09
N PRO A 246 -13.58 19.64 19.25
CA PRO A 246 -13.08 18.85 18.12
C PRO A 246 -14.21 18.01 17.50
N LEU A 247 -15.15 18.68 16.81
CA LEU A 247 -16.27 18.09 16.09
C LEU A 247 -16.13 18.33 14.57
N PHE A 248 -16.30 17.27 13.78
CA PHE A 248 -16.25 17.23 12.32
C PHE A 248 -17.47 16.46 11.79
N PHE A 249 -17.97 16.79 10.59
CA PHE A 249 -19.19 16.19 10.06
C PHE A 249 -18.95 15.41 8.77
N ILE A 250 -19.67 14.30 8.62
CA ILE A 250 -19.78 13.53 7.39
C ILE A 250 -21.28 13.41 7.07
N GLU A 251 -21.74 14.17 6.08
CA GLU A 251 -23.15 14.21 5.67
C GLU A 251 -23.41 13.18 4.56
N ALA A 252 -24.39 12.31 4.78
CA ALA A 252 -24.73 11.18 3.91
C ALA A 252 -26.23 11.15 3.56
N ASN A 253 -26.82 12.32 3.28
CA ASN A 253 -28.27 12.54 3.26
C ASN A 253 -28.81 13.28 2.02
N ASN A 254 -28.02 13.46 0.95
CA ASN A 254 -28.41 14.11 -0.32
C ASN A 254 -28.99 15.55 -0.21
N VAL A 255 -28.90 16.21 0.94
CA VAL A 255 -29.54 17.52 1.15
C VAL A 255 -28.96 18.59 0.21
N PRO A 256 -29.78 19.55 -0.27
CA PRO A 256 -29.31 20.69 -1.05
C PRO A 256 -28.45 21.65 -0.21
N ASN A 257 -27.73 22.57 -0.86
CA ASN A 257 -26.74 23.42 -0.20
C ASN A 257 -27.29 24.20 1.01
N HIS A 258 -28.45 24.84 0.85
CA HIS A 258 -29.11 25.64 1.89
C HIS A 258 -29.53 24.84 3.15
N LEU A 259 -29.58 23.51 3.05
CA LEU A 259 -29.90 22.60 4.15
C LEU A 259 -28.66 21.86 4.69
N SER A 260 -27.51 21.96 4.02
CA SER A 260 -26.28 21.29 4.47
C SER A 260 -25.54 22.07 5.54
N LEU A 261 -24.86 21.39 6.45
CA LEU A 261 -23.97 22.00 7.44
C LEU A 261 -22.79 22.71 6.76
N ALA A 262 -22.37 22.28 5.57
CA ALA A 262 -21.24 22.91 4.86
C ALA A 262 -21.49 24.39 4.56
N ARG A 263 -22.76 24.79 4.41
CA ARG A 263 -23.19 26.17 4.21
C ARG A 263 -22.94 27.05 5.42
N GLU A 264 -22.97 26.50 6.62
CA GLU A 264 -22.78 27.29 7.83
C GLU A 264 -21.38 27.91 7.85
N ALA A 265 -21.30 29.19 8.20
CA ALA A 265 -20.07 29.95 8.05
C ALA A 265 -18.91 29.29 8.81
N LYS A 266 -17.80 29.03 8.08
CA LYS A 266 -16.57 28.33 8.48
C LYS A 266 -16.64 26.79 8.52
N LEU A 267 -17.71 26.16 8.03
CA LEU A 267 -17.84 24.70 8.04
C LEU A 267 -17.51 23.98 6.73
N VAL A 268 -17.37 24.66 5.59
CA VAL A 268 -17.01 24.03 4.29
C VAL A 268 -15.79 23.10 4.41
N GLN A 269 -14.81 23.47 5.23
CA GLN A 269 -13.58 22.69 5.46
C GLN A 269 -13.68 21.69 6.63
N ARG A 270 -14.86 21.56 7.25
CA ARG A 270 -15.17 20.67 8.39
C ARG A 270 -16.33 19.71 8.11
N VAL A 271 -16.80 19.68 6.87
CA VAL A 271 -17.90 18.83 6.41
C VAL A 271 -17.42 18.08 5.18
N ILE A 272 -17.54 16.75 5.21
CA ILE A 272 -17.46 15.92 4.02
C ILE A 272 -18.89 15.57 3.61
N ARG A 273 -19.28 15.84 2.37
CA ARG A 273 -20.61 15.50 1.85
C ARG A 273 -20.51 14.30 0.93
N LEU A 274 -21.40 13.34 1.12
CA LEU A 274 -21.60 12.16 0.29
C LEU A 274 -22.95 12.31 -0.41
N LEU A 275 -22.91 12.53 -1.72
CA LEU A 275 -24.10 12.78 -2.53
C LEU A 275 -24.23 11.69 -3.59
N THR A 276 -25.40 11.08 -3.65
CA THR A 276 -25.76 10.04 -4.63
C THR A 276 -26.40 10.66 -5.87
N PRO A 277 -26.61 9.92 -6.96
CA PRO A 277 -27.24 10.43 -8.17
C PRO A 277 -28.72 10.81 -7.99
N ALA A 278 -29.32 10.45 -6.85
CA ALA A 278 -30.66 10.90 -6.46
C ALA A 278 -30.83 12.43 -6.44
N ILE A 279 -29.73 13.18 -6.26
CA ILE A 279 -29.72 14.65 -6.34
C ILE A 279 -30.15 15.19 -7.71
N PHE A 280 -29.97 14.40 -8.78
CA PHE A 280 -30.42 14.76 -10.13
C PHE A 280 -31.84 14.24 -10.40
N ALA A 281 -32.15 13.01 -9.97
CA ALA A 281 -33.48 12.43 -10.04
C ALA A 281 -33.62 11.23 -9.08
N GLN A 282 -34.73 11.14 -8.34
CA GLN A 282 -34.93 10.11 -7.31
C GLN A 282 -34.81 8.67 -7.84
N ARG A 283 -35.18 8.41 -9.10
CA ARG A 283 -35.04 7.09 -9.72
C ARG A 283 -33.60 6.58 -9.81
N LEU A 284 -32.60 7.47 -9.66
CA LEU A 284 -31.19 7.13 -9.77
C LEU A 284 -30.55 6.73 -8.42
N HIS A 285 -31.33 6.59 -7.34
CA HIS A 285 -30.82 6.30 -5.98
C HIS A 285 -30.05 4.98 -5.84
N ASN A 286 -30.31 4.00 -6.71
CA ASN A 286 -29.63 2.71 -6.72
C ASN A 286 -28.34 2.70 -7.56
N LEU A 287 -27.98 3.81 -8.22
CA LEU A 287 -26.74 3.90 -8.97
C LEU A 287 -25.53 3.96 -8.02
N PRO A 288 -24.45 3.23 -8.31
CA PRO A 288 -23.33 3.03 -7.39
C PRO A 288 -22.40 4.24 -7.25
N VAL A 289 -22.51 5.25 -8.10
CA VAL A 289 -21.64 6.45 -8.10
C VAL A 289 -21.95 7.30 -6.88
N VAL A 290 -20.92 7.78 -6.18
CA VAL A 290 -21.07 8.74 -5.08
C VAL A 290 -20.14 9.92 -5.33
N PHE A 291 -20.68 11.14 -5.29
CA PHE A 291 -19.91 12.37 -5.27
C PHE A 291 -19.47 12.66 -3.84
N ILE A 292 -18.18 12.90 -3.65
CA ILE A 292 -17.60 13.20 -2.35
C ILE A 292 -17.00 14.60 -2.43
N THR A 293 -17.47 15.52 -1.59
CA THR A 293 -16.92 16.88 -1.51
C THR A 293 -16.47 17.22 -0.10
N GLY A 294 -15.45 18.08 0.02
CA GLY A 294 -14.94 18.51 1.31
C GLY A 294 -13.48 18.94 1.27
N ASN A 295 -12.85 18.98 2.45
CA ASN A 295 -11.45 19.38 2.59
C ASN A 295 -10.49 18.50 1.78
N ALA A 296 -9.60 19.13 1.02
CA ALA A 296 -8.67 18.45 0.11
C ALA A 296 -7.70 17.47 0.79
N ASP A 297 -7.28 17.73 2.04
CA ASP A 297 -6.34 16.85 2.75
C ASP A 297 -7.03 15.53 3.12
N PHE A 298 -8.28 15.60 3.59
CA PHE A 298 -9.12 14.41 3.83
C PHE A 298 -9.41 13.66 2.53
N LEU A 299 -9.79 14.36 1.46
CA LEU A 299 -10.08 13.74 0.17
C LEU A 299 -8.84 13.03 -0.40
N SER A 300 -7.64 13.61 -0.25
CA SER A 300 -6.38 12.97 -0.64
C SER A 300 -6.12 11.65 0.10
N VAL A 301 -6.41 11.60 1.41
CA VAL A 301 -6.32 10.36 2.19
C VAL A 301 -7.38 9.35 1.74
N ILE A 302 -8.62 9.79 1.53
CA ILE A 302 -9.72 8.93 1.06
C ILE A 302 -9.39 8.33 -0.30
N GLU A 303 -8.86 9.12 -1.24
CA GLU A 303 -8.39 8.63 -2.54
C GLU A 303 -7.31 7.55 -2.40
N ASN A 304 -6.35 7.76 -1.51
CA ASN A 304 -5.27 6.81 -1.27
C ASN A 304 -5.79 5.50 -0.67
N VAL A 305 -6.69 5.56 0.31
CA VAL A 305 -7.31 4.36 0.89
C VAL A 305 -8.26 3.67 -0.10
N HIS A 306 -9.05 4.43 -0.86
CA HIS A 306 -9.84 3.89 -1.97
C HIS A 306 -8.94 3.15 -2.96
N PHE A 307 -7.78 3.72 -3.32
CA PHE A 307 -6.81 3.05 -4.18
C PHE A 307 -6.29 1.73 -3.59
N ASN A 308 -5.98 1.70 -2.31
CA ASN A 308 -5.43 0.51 -1.66
C ASN A 308 -6.47 -0.62 -1.54
N LEU A 309 -7.71 -0.29 -1.13
CA LEU A 309 -8.76 -1.28 -0.85
C LEU A 309 -9.56 -1.66 -2.10
N LYS A 310 -9.85 -0.69 -2.97
CA LYS A 310 -10.75 -0.84 -4.12
C LYS A 310 -10.12 -0.46 -5.44
N GLY A 311 -8.95 0.19 -5.46
CA GLY A 311 -8.32 0.81 -6.64
C GLY A 311 -9.02 2.08 -7.09
N THR A 312 -9.40 2.21 -8.36
CA THR A 312 -9.99 3.47 -8.87
C THR A 312 -11.51 3.37 -8.95
N PRO A 313 -12.24 4.50 -9.04
CA PRO A 313 -13.68 4.46 -9.34
C PRO A 313 -13.98 3.74 -10.66
N SER A 314 -15.21 3.22 -10.78
CA SER A 314 -15.68 2.52 -11.97
C SER A 314 -15.99 3.48 -13.12
N ALA A 315 -15.29 3.32 -14.23
CA ALA A 315 -15.49 4.12 -15.44
C ALA A 315 -16.86 3.87 -16.09
N PRO A 316 -17.35 2.61 -16.27
CA PRO A 316 -18.69 2.36 -16.82
C PRO A 316 -19.80 3.10 -16.08
N GLU A 317 -19.75 3.16 -14.75
CA GLU A 317 -20.81 3.79 -13.96
C GLU A 317 -20.81 5.32 -14.12
N ALA A 318 -19.63 5.92 -14.24
CA ALA A 318 -19.51 7.35 -14.54
C ALA A 318 -20.02 7.68 -15.95
N GLU A 319 -19.73 6.82 -16.93
CA GLU A 319 -20.18 6.97 -18.32
C GLU A 319 -21.71 6.75 -18.44
N PHE A 320 -22.28 5.81 -17.69
CA PHE A 320 -23.72 5.55 -17.69
C PHE A 320 -24.50 6.70 -17.06
N LEU A 321 -24.05 7.23 -15.92
CA LEU A 321 -24.69 8.40 -15.33
C LEU A 321 -24.56 9.63 -16.25
N ASP A 322 -23.41 9.82 -16.91
CA ASP A 322 -23.25 10.88 -17.91
C ASP A 322 -24.25 10.72 -19.06
N PHE A 323 -24.41 9.51 -19.60
CA PHE A 323 -25.37 9.15 -20.64
C PHE A 323 -26.81 9.43 -20.23
N LEU A 324 -27.25 8.95 -19.07
CA LEU A 324 -28.61 9.17 -18.56
C LEU A 324 -28.96 10.66 -18.41
N LEU A 325 -27.98 11.46 -17.98
CA LEU A 325 -28.15 12.91 -17.81
C LEU A 325 -28.12 13.65 -19.16
N THR A 326 -27.21 13.30 -20.08
CA THR A 326 -27.12 13.95 -21.41
C THR A 326 -28.37 13.68 -22.24
N GLN A 327 -28.88 12.45 -22.20
CA GLN A 327 -30.05 12.03 -22.99
C GLN A 327 -31.38 12.34 -22.29
N ASN A 328 -31.38 13.08 -21.17
CA ASN A 328 -32.57 13.39 -20.35
C ASN A 328 -33.36 12.16 -19.88
N LEU A 329 -32.77 10.96 -19.87
CA LEU A 329 -33.40 9.71 -19.44
C LEU A 329 -33.58 9.64 -17.92
N ALA A 330 -32.88 10.49 -17.16
CA ALA A 330 -33.10 10.67 -15.73
C ALA A 330 -34.55 11.13 -15.38
N LYS A 331 -35.27 11.76 -16.33
CA LYS A 331 -36.62 12.32 -16.13
C LYS A 331 -37.76 11.37 -16.53
N LEU A 332 -37.46 10.14 -16.94
CA LEU A 332 -38.50 9.14 -17.22
C LEU A 332 -39.37 8.95 -15.97
N GLN A 333 -40.70 9.03 -16.14
CA GLN A 333 -41.64 8.80 -15.05
C GLN A 333 -41.49 7.34 -14.60
N SER A 334 -41.17 7.12 -13.32
CA SER A 334 -41.35 5.81 -12.71
C SER A 334 -42.83 5.45 -12.85
N LYS A 335 -43.15 4.27 -13.39
CA LYS A 335 -44.49 3.72 -13.22
C LYS A 335 -44.63 3.41 -11.74
N THR A 336 -45.03 4.40 -10.96
CA THR A 336 -45.57 4.15 -9.63
C THR A 336 -46.65 3.10 -9.82
N PRO A 337 -46.73 2.04 -8.99
CA PRO A 337 -47.96 1.27 -8.90
C PRO A 337 -49.05 2.32 -8.71
N GLN A 338 -50.00 2.42 -9.64
CA GLN A 338 -51.18 3.20 -9.37
C GLN A 338 -51.73 2.58 -8.08
N ASP A 339 -51.70 3.33 -6.99
CA ASP A 339 -52.67 3.15 -5.93
C ASP A 339 -54.00 3.06 -6.68
N VAL A 340 -54.59 1.86 -6.64
CA VAL A 340 -55.93 1.63 -7.16
C VAL A 340 -56.74 2.79 -6.61
N PRO A 341 -57.29 3.68 -7.47
CA PRO A 341 -58.06 4.80 -6.96
C PRO A 341 -59.16 4.17 -6.13
N TYR A 342 -59.23 4.51 -4.84
CA TYR A 342 -60.45 4.37 -4.07
C TYR A 342 -61.46 5.34 -4.69
N ALA A 343 -61.94 4.99 -5.88
CA ALA A 343 -63.15 5.54 -6.45
C ALA A 343 -64.27 5.04 -5.54
N LYS A 344 -64.67 5.86 -4.56
CA LYS A 344 -66.07 5.87 -4.15
C LYS A 344 -66.88 5.96 -5.45
N PRO A 345 -67.78 5.01 -5.75
CA PRO A 345 -68.65 5.17 -6.90
C PRO A 345 -69.46 6.45 -6.66
N ALA A 346 -69.20 7.47 -7.46
CA ALA A 346 -70.19 8.50 -7.71
C ALA A 346 -71.31 7.79 -8.47
N PHE A 347 -72.44 7.60 -7.79
CA PHE A 347 -73.64 7.04 -8.38
C PHE A 347 -74.20 8.08 -9.34
N ASP A 348 -73.87 7.95 -10.63
CA ASP A 348 -74.56 8.67 -11.69
C ASP A 348 -75.92 8.01 -11.89
N GLY A 349 -76.96 8.76 -11.54
CA GLY A 349 -78.35 8.34 -11.65
C GLY A 349 -78.71 8.01 -13.09
N LEU A 350 -79.17 6.78 -13.30
CA LEU A 350 -79.96 6.42 -14.47
C LEU A 350 -81.27 7.21 -14.43
N ALA A 351 -81.37 8.18 -15.34
CA ALA A 351 -82.60 8.85 -15.67
C ALA A 351 -83.62 7.84 -16.22
N LEU A 352 -84.69 7.58 -15.46
CA LEU A 352 -85.94 7.08 -15.99
C LEU A 352 -87.09 7.90 -15.39
N GLY A 353 -87.89 8.43 -16.31
CA GLY A 353 -88.93 9.40 -16.06
C GLY A 353 -90.10 8.88 -15.22
N VAL A 354 -90.64 9.88 -14.54
CA VAL A 354 -91.90 10.05 -13.83
C VAL A 354 -93.10 9.14 -14.22
N PHE A 355 -93.88 8.84 -13.16
CA PHE A 355 -95.29 8.42 -13.07
C PHE A 355 -95.60 6.92 -13.00
N ALA A 356 -95.87 6.40 -11.80
CA ALA A 356 -97.22 6.25 -11.26
C ALA A 356 -97.20 5.55 -9.90
N GLU A 357 -98.03 6.05 -8.99
CA GLU A 357 -98.09 5.68 -7.58
C GLU A 357 -98.73 4.32 -7.31
N THR A 358 -98.32 3.78 -6.16
CA THR A 358 -99.04 2.84 -5.27
C THR A 358 -99.32 1.42 -5.77
N VAL A 359 -98.46 0.52 -5.28
CA VAL A 359 -98.73 -0.77 -4.62
C VAL A 359 -97.49 -1.62 -4.87
N LEU A 360 -96.59 -1.76 -3.89
CA LEU A 360 -95.62 -2.86 -3.68
C LEU A 360 -94.48 -2.46 -2.70
N PRO A 361 -94.69 -2.39 -1.37
CA PRO A 361 -93.57 -2.41 -0.43
C PRO A 361 -93.24 -3.83 0.10
N ASP A 362 -94.24 -4.72 0.24
CA ASP A 362 -94.05 -5.98 1.00
C ASP A 362 -93.44 -7.16 0.21
N LEU A 363 -93.35 -7.06 -1.12
CA LEU A 363 -92.78 -8.12 -1.97
C LEU A 363 -91.34 -7.85 -2.45
N ALA A 364 -90.90 -6.60 -2.41
CA ALA A 364 -89.53 -6.22 -2.75
C ALA A 364 -88.56 -6.59 -1.61
N GLU A 365 -88.93 -6.31 -0.36
CA GLU A 365 -88.06 -6.48 0.81
C GLU A 365 -87.71 -7.96 1.10
N ARG A 366 -88.65 -8.89 0.83
CA ARG A 366 -88.42 -10.34 1.01
C ARG A 366 -87.57 -10.98 -0.10
N THR A 367 -87.55 -10.38 -1.27
CA THR A 367 -86.78 -10.88 -2.43
C THR A 367 -85.36 -10.32 -2.38
N GLU A 368 -85.21 -9.07 -1.93
CA GLU A 368 -83.93 -8.39 -1.70
C GLU A 368 -83.14 -9.07 -0.57
N GLN A 369 -83.75 -9.34 0.60
CA GLN A 369 -83.06 -10.01 1.72
C GLN A 369 -82.63 -11.46 1.42
N ARG A 370 -83.27 -12.15 0.46
CA ARG A 370 -82.88 -13.51 0.03
C ARG A 370 -81.80 -13.50 -1.05
N LEU A 371 -81.83 -12.53 -1.96
CA LEU A 371 -80.78 -12.33 -2.97
C LEU A 371 -79.49 -11.82 -2.32
N GLU A 372 -79.59 -10.88 -1.38
CA GLU A 372 -78.43 -10.32 -0.66
C GLU A 372 -77.71 -11.40 0.16
N LYS A 373 -78.46 -12.29 0.84
CA LYS A 373 -77.87 -13.43 1.56
C LYS A 373 -77.21 -14.48 0.66
N LEU A 374 -77.76 -14.72 -0.53
CA LEU A 374 -77.20 -15.69 -1.48
C LEU A 374 -75.97 -15.11 -2.21
N VAL A 375 -76.01 -13.82 -2.54
CA VAL A 375 -74.89 -13.08 -3.14
C VAL A 375 -73.75 -12.91 -2.13
N ASP A 376 -74.03 -12.61 -0.85
CA ASP A 376 -72.99 -12.53 0.18
C ASP A 376 -72.33 -13.89 0.46
N GLN A 377 -73.09 -14.98 0.46
CA GLN A 377 -72.52 -16.32 0.65
C GLN A 377 -71.71 -16.80 -0.57
N HIS A 378 -72.10 -16.42 -1.79
CA HIS A 378 -71.32 -16.72 -2.99
C HIS A 378 -70.09 -15.83 -3.11
N THR A 379 -70.21 -14.55 -2.76
CA THR A 379 -69.09 -13.59 -2.73
C THR A 379 -68.09 -14.01 -1.67
N GLN A 380 -68.50 -14.33 -0.43
CA GLN A 380 -67.57 -14.83 0.59
C GLN A 380 -66.89 -16.16 0.24
N ARG A 381 -67.56 -17.06 -0.51
CA ARG A 381 -66.94 -18.30 -1.01
C ARG A 381 -65.97 -18.04 -2.17
N LEU A 382 -66.30 -17.12 -3.07
CA LEU A 382 -65.42 -16.69 -4.17
C LEU A 382 -64.21 -15.94 -3.62
N THR A 383 -64.39 -15.00 -2.69
CA THR A 383 -63.30 -14.27 -2.02
C THR A 383 -62.43 -15.23 -1.22
N ARG A 384 -62.98 -16.18 -0.46
CA ARG A 384 -62.13 -17.21 0.20
C ARG A 384 -61.44 -18.14 -0.78
N SER A 385 -62.08 -18.50 -1.89
CA SER A 385 -61.46 -19.38 -2.89
C SER A 385 -60.39 -18.64 -3.69
N LEU A 386 -60.58 -17.35 -3.95
CA LEU A 386 -59.60 -16.43 -4.54
C LEU A 386 -58.46 -16.14 -3.57
N GLU A 387 -58.70 -15.86 -2.28
CA GLU A 387 -57.66 -15.70 -1.26
C GLU A 387 -56.87 -17.00 -1.02
N VAL A 388 -57.52 -18.17 -1.14
CA VAL A 388 -56.83 -19.47 -1.07
C VAL A 388 -56.09 -19.77 -2.37
N LEU A 389 -56.60 -19.36 -3.53
CA LEU A 389 -55.92 -19.50 -4.82
C LEU A 389 -54.75 -18.52 -4.95
N GLU A 390 -54.91 -17.25 -4.58
CA GLU A 390 -53.88 -16.22 -4.45
C GLU A 390 -52.90 -16.57 -3.35
N GLY A 391 -53.36 -17.10 -2.23
CA GLY A 391 -52.49 -17.64 -1.18
C GLY A 391 -51.68 -18.82 -1.68
N LYS A 392 -52.27 -19.72 -2.47
CA LYS A 392 -51.57 -20.86 -3.08
C LYS A 392 -50.68 -20.47 -4.24
N THR A 393 -51.05 -19.52 -5.11
CA THR A 393 -50.19 -19.00 -6.18
C THR A 393 -49.12 -18.09 -5.65
N ALA A 394 -49.36 -17.31 -4.60
CA ALA A 394 -48.32 -16.56 -3.89
C ALA A 394 -47.38 -17.50 -3.15
N THR A 395 -47.87 -18.59 -2.54
CA THR A 395 -47.00 -19.59 -1.89
C THR A 395 -46.26 -20.44 -2.92
N LEU A 396 -46.89 -20.80 -4.05
CA LEU A 396 -46.25 -21.49 -5.17
C LEU A 396 -45.26 -20.57 -5.88
N SER A 397 -45.56 -19.28 -6.04
CA SER A 397 -44.66 -18.26 -6.58
C SER A 397 -43.53 -17.96 -5.59
N ARG A 398 -43.77 -17.96 -4.28
CA ARG A 398 -42.71 -17.91 -3.26
C ARG A 398 -41.86 -19.16 -3.24
N TRP A 399 -42.44 -20.34 -3.46
CA TRP A 399 -41.75 -21.62 -3.48
C TRP A 399 -40.98 -21.83 -4.79
N ILE A 400 -41.51 -21.35 -5.91
CA ILE A 400 -40.84 -21.23 -7.22
C ILE A 400 -39.75 -20.17 -7.11
N GLN A 401 -39.99 -18.97 -6.57
CA GLN A 401 -38.95 -17.95 -6.34
C GLN A 401 -37.89 -18.41 -5.32
N GLN A 402 -38.25 -19.19 -4.29
CA GLN A 402 -37.29 -19.76 -3.34
C GLN A 402 -36.51 -20.92 -3.96
N SER A 403 -37.13 -21.78 -4.77
CA SER A 403 -36.45 -22.86 -5.52
C SER A 403 -35.65 -22.33 -6.73
N TRP A 404 -36.05 -21.19 -7.31
CA TRP A 404 -35.39 -20.50 -8.42
C TRP A 404 -34.24 -19.62 -7.91
N LYS A 405 -34.30 -19.12 -6.67
CA LYS A 405 -33.15 -18.48 -6.01
C LYS A 405 -31.95 -19.41 -5.87
N ASP A 406 -32.19 -20.73 -5.83
CA ASP A 406 -31.14 -21.75 -5.74
C ASP A 406 -30.59 -22.19 -7.11
N THR A 407 -31.17 -21.74 -8.24
CA THR A 407 -30.71 -22.10 -9.59
C THR A 407 -30.37 -20.85 -10.41
N ILE A 408 -29.09 -20.63 -10.71
CA ILE A 408 -28.64 -19.50 -11.53
C ILE A 408 -29.04 -19.73 -13.00
N PHE A 409 -29.98 -18.92 -13.52
CA PHE A 409 -30.45 -18.94 -14.90
C PHE A 409 -30.23 -17.58 -15.57
N ASP A 410 -30.10 -17.58 -16.90
CA ASP A 410 -29.94 -16.38 -17.71
C ASP A 410 -31.32 -15.85 -18.16
N GLU A 411 -31.82 -14.84 -17.46
CA GLU A 411 -33.16 -14.26 -17.67
C GLU A 411 -33.25 -13.41 -18.95
N PHE A 412 -32.11 -13.02 -19.53
CA PHE A 412 -32.04 -12.09 -20.67
C PHE A 412 -31.45 -12.75 -21.93
N ALA A 413 -31.38 -14.08 -21.97
CA ALA A 413 -30.73 -14.83 -23.06
C ALA A 413 -31.36 -14.59 -24.43
N GLU A 414 -32.68 -14.36 -24.49
CA GLU A 414 -33.43 -14.16 -25.74
C GLU A 414 -33.44 -12.69 -26.22
N LEU A 415 -32.96 -11.75 -25.41
CA LEU A 415 -33.01 -10.31 -25.73
C LEU A 415 -31.73 -9.82 -26.40
N LYS A 416 -31.89 -8.90 -27.35
CA LYS A 416 -30.78 -8.18 -27.99
C LYS A 416 -30.11 -7.18 -27.05
N ALA A 417 -28.90 -6.74 -27.41
CA ALA A 417 -28.13 -5.83 -26.56
C ALA A 417 -28.86 -4.49 -26.31
N ASP A 418 -29.43 -3.87 -27.35
CA ASP A 418 -30.21 -2.64 -27.24
C ASP A 418 -31.48 -2.80 -26.40
N GLU A 419 -32.16 -3.94 -26.51
CA GLU A 419 -33.35 -4.25 -25.72
C GLU A 419 -33.02 -4.37 -24.22
N VAL A 420 -31.92 -5.05 -23.88
CA VAL A 420 -31.46 -5.15 -22.49
C VAL A 420 -31.02 -3.77 -21.96
N LEU A 421 -30.39 -2.93 -22.80
CA LEU A 421 -30.05 -1.54 -22.41
C LEU A 421 -31.31 -0.71 -22.13
N ASP A 422 -32.35 -0.82 -22.96
CA ASP A 422 -33.61 -0.12 -22.72
C ASP A 422 -34.26 -0.57 -21.42
N LEU A 423 -34.27 -1.87 -21.15
CA LEU A 423 -34.76 -2.40 -19.88
C LEU A 423 -33.90 -1.94 -18.69
N LEU A 424 -32.58 -1.87 -18.83
CA LEU A 424 -31.70 -1.32 -17.80
C LEU A 424 -32.04 0.15 -17.52
N VAL A 425 -32.19 0.97 -18.57
CA VAL A 425 -32.57 2.38 -18.44
C VAL A 425 -33.93 2.53 -17.79
N GLN A 426 -34.90 1.68 -18.13
CA GLN A 426 -36.25 1.72 -17.55
C GLN A 426 -36.26 1.29 -16.08
N ASN A 427 -35.52 0.23 -15.75
CA ASN A 427 -35.57 -0.45 -14.44
C ASN A 427 -34.37 -0.12 -13.53
N VAL A 428 -33.61 0.94 -13.81
CA VAL A 428 -32.46 1.38 -12.99
C VAL A 428 -32.77 1.61 -11.50
N HIS A 429 -34.05 1.79 -11.17
CA HIS A 429 -34.58 1.99 -9.82
C HIS A 429 -35.08 0.70 -9.16
N GLU A 430 -35.22 -0.40 -9.89
CA GLU A 430 -35.85 -1.64 -9.45
C GLU A 430 -34.78 -2.66 -8.99
N PRO A 431 -34.61 -2.91 -7.67
CA PRO A 431 -33.56 -3.80 -7.18
C PRO A 431 -33.68 -5.24 -7.69
N GLU A 432 -34.92 -5.75 -7.83
CA GLU A 432 -35.16 -7.11 -8.33
C GLU A 432 -34.63 -7.32 -9.75
N TRP A 433 -34.79 -6.30 -10.61
CA TRP A 433 -34.28 -6.33 -11.98
C TRP A 433 -32.74 -6.26 -12.00
N LEU A 434 -32.14 -5.44 -11.15
CA LEU A 434 -30.67 -5.36 -11.01
C LEU A 434 -30.08 -6.68 -10.49
N ASP A 435 -30.78 -7.37 -9.60
CA ASP A 435 -30.41 -8.71 -9.12
C ASP A 435 -30.55 -9.77 -10.22
N ALA A 436 -31.56 -9.68 -11.08
CA ALA A 436 -31.69 -10.54 -12.27
C ALA A 436 -30.51 -10.39 -13.23
N LEU A 437 -30.05 -9.15 -13.45
CA LEU A 437 -28.88 -8.89 -14.30
C LEU A 437 -27.60 -9.49 -13.70
N GLN A 438 -27.43 -9.40 -12.37
CA GLN A 438 -26.32 -10.04 -11.67
C GLN A 438 -26.35 -11.56 -11.80
N ARG A 439 -27.52 -12.19 -11.62
CA ARG A 439 -27.68 -13.64 -11.79
C ARG A 439 -27.38 -14.08 -13.22
N SER A 440 -27.90 -13.35 -14.21
CA SER A 440 -27.70 -13.65 -15.63
C SER A 440 -26.23 -13.51 -16.03
N PHE A 441 -25.54 -12.48 -15.52
CA PHE A 441 -24.09 -12.35 -15.65
C PHE A 441 -23.35 -13.57 -15.07
N LEU A 442 -23.66 -13.98 -13.83
CA LEU A 442 -23.01 -15.14 -13.21
C LEU A 442 -23.30 -16.44 -13.97
N ALA A 443 -24.52 -16.62 -14.48
CA ALA A 443 -24.90 -17.75 -15.32
C ALA A 443 -24.03 -17.83 -16.58
N ALA A 444 -23.93 -16.71 -17.29
CA ALA A 444 -23.09 -16.58 -18.47
C ALA A 444 -21.61 -16.82 -18.13
N PHE A 445 -21.09 -16.20 -17.07
CA PHE A 445 -19.69 -16.33 -16.66
C PHE A 445 -19.29 -17.77 -16.31
N VAL A 446 -20.10 -18.48 -15.51
CA VAL A 446 -19.78 -19.86 -15.07
C VAL A 446 -19.82 -20.85 -16.23
N LYS A 447 -20.59 -20.59 -17.30
CA LYS A 447 -20.52 -21.37 -18.54
C LYS A 447 -19.11 -21.38 -19.16
N HIS A 448 -18.36 -20.30 -19.01
CA HIS A 448 -16.96 -20.21 -19.45
C HIS A 448 -15.97 -20.70 -18.39
N GLN A 449 -16.41 -20.89 -17.14
CA GLN A 449 -15.60 -21.32 -16.00
C GLN A 449 -16.24 -22.52 -15.29
N PRO A 450 -16.36 -23.68 -15.97
CA PRO A 450 -17.12 -24.84 -15.46
C PRO A 450 -16.54 -25.47 -14.19
N GLN A 451 -15.33 -25.10 -13.78
CA GLN A 451 -14.73 -25.51 -12.52
C GLN A 451 -15.38 -24.86 -11.29
N TYR A 452 -16.15 -23.78 -11.45
CA TYR A 452 -16.79 -23.08 -10.35
C TYR A 452 -18.19 -23.62 -10.06
N GLN A 453 -18.57 -23.63 -8.78
CA GLN A 453 -19.94 -23.91 -8.34
C GLN A 453 -20.76 -22.61 -8.37
N PRO A 454 -21.80 -22.49 -9.21
CA PRO A 454 -22.61 -21.28 -9.32
C PRO A 454 -23.09 -20.74 -7.96
N GLU A 455 -23.61 -21.61 -7.10
CA GLU A 455 -24.13 -21.29 -5.77
C GLU A 455 -23.05 -20.83 -4.76
N ALA A 456 -21.77 -21.05 -5.08
CA ALA A 456 -20.63 -20.59 -4.30
C ALA A 456 -19.99 -19.31 -4.87
N CYS A 457 -20.46 -18.84 -6.03
CA CYS A 457 -19.97 -17.62 -6.65
C CYS A 457 -20.72 -16.37 -6.16
N SER A 458 -19.95 -15.31 -5.91
CA SER A 458 -20.46 -13.99 -5.62
C SER A 458 -19.79 -12.98 -6.53
N LEU A 459 -20.59 -12.06 -7.07
CA LEU A 459 -20.09 -10.91 -7.81
C LEU A 459 -19.50 -9.88 -6.85
N VAL A 460 -18.35 -9.32 -7.19
CA VAL A 460 -17.71 -8.25 -6.43
C VAL A 460 -17.58 -7.00 -7.30
N SER A 461 -18.24 -5.93 -6.87
CA SER A 461 -18.14 -4.60 -7.50
C SER A 461 -16.88 -3.88 -7.03
N GLY A 462 -15.76 -4.39 -7.51
CA GLY A 462 -14.40 -3.96 -7.23
C GLY A 462 -13.39 -4.85 -7.97
N SER A 463 -12.11 -4.65 -7.72
CA SER A 463 -11.07 -5.58 -8.24
C SER A 463 -10.87 -6.78 -7.30
N SER A 464 -9.98 -7.73 -7.63
CA SER A 464 -9.58 -8.79 -6.68
C SER A 464 -9.18 -8.22 -5.31
N ARG A 465 -8.58 -7.03 -5.26
CA ARG A 465 -8.27 -6.33 -3.99
C ARG A 465 -9.49 -6.11 -3.10
N THR A 466 -10.63 -5.78 -3.69
CA THR A 466 -11.88 -5.57 -2.95
C THR A 466 -12.33 -6.88 -2.32
N ALA A 467 -12.37 -7.95 -3.11
CA ALA A 467 -12.72 -9.28 -2.62
C ALA A 467 -11.77 -9.74 -1.52
N LEU A 468 -10.46 -9.62 -1.74
CA LEU A 468 -9.43 -10.03 -0.77
C LEU A 468 -9.43 -9.15 0.49
N SER A 469 -9.71 -7.85 0.40
CA SER A 469 -9.80 -6.99 1.58
C SER A 469 -11.05 -7.27 2.43
N ILE A 470 -12.19 -7.62 1.81
CA ILE A 470 -13.37 -8.09 2.54
C ILE A 470 -13.04 -9.40 3.25
N LEU A 471 -12.39 -10.32 2.55
CA LEU A 471 -11.96 -11.60 3.11
C LEU A 471 -11.01 -11.39 4.30
N GLY A 472 -9.97 -10.56 4.12
CA GLY A 472 -8.87 -10.40 5.04
C GLY A 472 -9.17 -9.57 6.28
N PHE A 473 -10.00 -8.53 6.16
CA PHE A 473 -10.34 -7.67 7.30
C PHE A 473 -11.64 -8.08 8.00
N HIS A 474 -12.54 -8.82 7.34
CA HIS A 474 -13.88 -9.01 7.88
C HIS A 474 -14.40 -10.46 7.89
N CYS A 475 -13.82 -11.39 7.14
CA CYS A 475 -14.37 -12.75 7.03
C CYS A 475 -13.65 -13.79 7.91
N GLY A 476 -12.49 -13.44 8.48
CA GLY A 476 -11.74 -14.28 9.43
C GLY A 476 -10.45 -14.90 8.88
N ILE A 477 -10.11 -14.67 7.61
CA ILE A 477 -8.80 -15.06 7.03
C ILE A 477 -7.83 -13.88 7.20
N SER A 478 -7.34 -13.64 8.41
CA SER A 478 -6.61 -12.40 8.73
C SER A 478 -5.14 -12.41 8.32
N GLU A 479 -4.55 -13.59 8.10
CA GLU A 479 -3.12 -13.73 7.79
C GLU A 479 -2.87 -14.54 6.52
N VAL A 480 -1.84 -14.18 5.77
CA VAL A 480 -1.49 -14.87 4.52
C VAL A 480 0.01 -15.08 4.35
N VAL A 481 0.40 -16.25 3.84
CA VAL A 481 1.75 -16.54 3.35
C VAL A 481 1.77 -16.33 1.83
N ILE A 482 2.75 -15.57 1.34
CA ILE A 482 2.88 -15.21 -0.09
C ILE A 482 4.32 -15.44 -0.58
N PRO A 483 4.52 -15.72 -1.88
CA PRO A 483 5.84 -15.62 -2.48
C PRO A 483 6.32 -14.16 -2.52
N ASP A 484 7.62 -13.94 -2.39
CA ASP A 484 8.23 -12.61 -2.52
C ASP A 484 8.11 -12.07 -3.95
N LEU A 485 8.34 -10.76 -4.12
CA LEU A 485 8.09 -10.05 -5.37
C LEU A 485 6.61 -10.06 -5.81
N SER A 486 5.70 -10.40 -4.89
CA SER A 486 4.26 -10.28 -5.07
C SER A 486 3.81 -8.81 -5.03
N TRP A 487 2.62 -8.54 -5.56
CA TRP A 487 1.93 -7.28 -5.30
C TRP A 487 1.54 -7.14 -3.81
N SER A 488 1.18 -5.92 -3.42
CA SER A 488 0.92 -5.54 -2.02
C SER A 488 -0.30 -6.19 -1.33
N TYR A 489 -0.21 -7.48 -0.99
CA TYR A 489 -1.22 -8.20 -0.19
C TYR A 489 -1.38 -7.63 1.22
N GLU A 490 -0.38 -6.92 1.75
CA GLU A 490 -0.44 -6.20 3.04
C GLU A 490 -1.55 -5.15 3.10
N GLN A 491 -2.14 -4.79 1.96
CA GLN A 491 -3.28 -3.87 1.87
C GLN A 491 -4.63 -4.59 1.98
N CYS A 492 -4.65 -5.92 1.95
CA CYS A 492 -5.85 -6.74 1.98
C CYS A 492 -5.95 -7.61 3.25
N PHE A 493 -4.84 -7.85 3.94
CA PHE A 493 -4.75 -8.74 5.10
C PHE A 493 -4.13 -8.04 6.30
N VAL A 494 -4.48 -8.48 7.51
CA VAL A 494 -3.95 -7.91 8.76
C VAL A 494 -2.45 -8.19 8.89
N LYS A 495 -2.00 -9.38 8.45
CA LYS A 495 -0.58 -9.77 8.49
C LYS A 495 -0.20 -10.59 7.27
N THR A 496 0.98 -10.31 6.72
CA THR A 496 1.57 -11.06 5.61
C THR A 496 2.89 -11.69 6.05
N TYR A 497 3.15 -12.92 5.61
CA TYR A 497 4.46 -13.57 5.69
C TYR A 497 4.97 -13.80 4.29
N THR A 498 6.23 -13.46 4.04
CA THR A 498 6.80 -13.56 2.70
C THR A 498 7.91 -14.61 2.67
N VAL A 499 7.92 -15.43 1.62
CA VAL A 499 8.96 -16.42 1.36
C VAL A 499 9.67 -16.07 0.03
N PRO A 500 11.01 -16.02 -0.02
CA PRO A 500 11.74 -15.71 -1.24
C PRO A 500 11.35 -16.61 -2.42
N LEU A 501 11.43 -16.10 -3.63
CA LEU A 501 11.45 -16.94 -4.83
C LEU A 501 12.81 -17.64 -4.97
N SER A 502 12.84 -18.72 -5.76
CA SER A 502 14.08 -19.36 -6.20
C SER A 502 14.90 -18.43 -7.11
N ALA A 503 16.16 -18.79 -7.36
CA ALA A 503 17.06 -18.01 -8.21
C ALA A 503 16.56 -17.87 -9.67
N SER A 504 15.72 -18.81 -10.13
CA SER A 504 15.06 -18.77 -11.45
C SER A 504 13.69 -18.06 -11.41
N LEU A 505 13.37 -17.35 -10.33
CA LEU A 505 12.07 -16.68 -10.10
C LEU A 505 10.87 -17.64 -10.02
N GLY A 506 11.09 -18.94 -9.79
CA GLY A 506 10.06 -19.93 -9.46
C GLY A 506 9.73 -19.98 -7.97
N LEU A 507 8.64 -20.66 -7.59
CA LEU A 507 8.23 -20.82 -6.19
C LEU A 507 9.24 -21.65 -5.39
N ASP A 508 9.59 -21.18 -4.19
CA ASP A 508 10.28 -21.98 -3.18
C ASP A 508 9.24 -22.73 -2.34
N VAL A 509 8.74 -23.85 -2.86
CA VAL A 509 7.67 -24.61 -2.18
C VAL A 509 8.16 -25.19 -0.85
N ASP A 510 9.42 -25.62 -0.76
CA ASP A 510 9.99 -26.12 0.50
C ASP A 510 10.06 -25.00 1.54
N GLY A 511 10.52 -23.81 1.15
CA GLY A 511 10.52 -22.62 2.01
C GLY A 511 9.11 -22.23 2.48
N ILE A 512 8.10 -22.30 1.61
CA ILE A 512 6.70 -22.03 1.97
C ILE A 512 6.18 -23.06 2.96
N ILE A 513 6.39 -24.35 2.70
CA ILE A 513 5.97 -25.43 3.60
C ILE A 513 6.64 -25.29 4.98
N ALA A 514 7.97 -25.09 5.02
CA ALA A 514 8.70 -24.88 6.27
C ALA A 514 8.20 -23.65 7.04
N LYS A 515 7.83 -22.57 6.33
CA LYS A 515 7.24 -21.38 6.97
C LYS A 515 5.87 -21.69 7.56
N LEU A 516 5.02 -22.45 6.87
CA LEU A 516 3.72 -22.88 7.38
C LEU A 516 3.87 -23.78 8.61
N GLU A 517 4.78 -24.76 8.58
CA GLU A 517 5.08 -25.64 9.72
C GLU A 517 5.50 -24.83 10.94
N ASN A 518 6.41 -23.87 10.77
CA ASN A 518 6.88 -22.99 11.84
C ASN A 518 5.73 -22.17 12.46
N ILE A 519 4.88 -21.56 11.62
CA ILE A 519 3.73 -20.78 12.09
C ILE A 519 2.73 -21.68 12.83
N CYS A 520 2.38 -22.84 12.26
CA CYS A 520 1.42 -23.76 12.87
C CYS A 520 1.95 -24.40 14.16
N GLN A 521 3.27 -24.56 14.29
CA GLN A 521 3.90 -25.02 15.53
C GLN A 521 3.82 -23.95 16.63
N GLN A 522 3.98 -22.68 16.28
CA GLN A 522 3.87 -21.55 17.22
C GLN A 522 2.41 -21.25 17.60
N ASP A 523 1.49 -21.37 16.64
CA ASP A 523 0.06 -21.17 16.82
C ASP A 523 -0.73 -22.30 16.12
N PRO A 524 -1.09 -23.37 16.85
CA PRO A 524 -1.88 -24.48 16.30
C PRO A 524 -3.27 -24.08 15.81
N SER A 525 -3.78 -22.90 16.19
CA SER A 525 -5.07 -22.38 15.73
C SER A 525 -4.97 -21.63 14.39
N TRP A 526 -3.75 -21.31 13.94
CA TRP A 526 -3.50 -20.51 12.75
C TRP A 526 -4.20 -21.02 11.47
N PRO A 527 -4.29 -22.33 11.18
CA PRO A 527 -5.00 -22.82 9.98
C PRO A 527 -6.49 -22.43 9.91
N GLN A 528 -7.11 -22.03 11.03
CA GLN A 528 -8.50 -21.57 11.06
C GLN A 528 -8.66 -20.14 10.52
N ARG A 529 -7.57 -19.37 10.45
CA ARG A 529 -7.53 -17.93 10.15
C ARG A 529 -6.43 -17.52 9.15
N GLY A 530 -5.60 -18.47 8.72
CA GLY A 530 -4.46 -18.27 7.84
C GLY A 530 -4.65 -18.92 6.47
N ALA A 531 -4.05 -18.32 5.44
CA ALA A 531 -4.06 -18.83 4.07
C ALA A 531 -2.69 -18.77 3.40
N VAL A 532 -2.53 -19.50 2.30
CA VAL A 532 -1.48 -19.27 1.30
C VAL A 532 -2.11 -18.61 0.08
N ALA A 533 -1.60 -17.46 -0.37
CA ALA A 533 -2.07 -16.85 -1.61
C ALA A 533 -1.10 -17.10 -2.76
N ILE A 534 -1.65 -17.52 -3.89
CA ILE A 534 -0.92 -17.80 -5.12
C ILE A 534 -1.52 -16.92 -6.22
N ASN A 535 -0.68 -16.09 -6.83
CA ASN A 535 -1.00 -15.39 -8.07
C ASN A 535 -0.20 -16.03 -9.21
N ASN A 536 -0.88 -16.73 -10.13
CA ASN A 536 -0.25 -17.43 -11.24
C ASN A 536 -1.10 -17.26 -12.51
N PRO A 537 -0.60 -16.63 -13.59
CA PRO A 537 0.72 -16.01 -13.75
C PRO A 537 1.04 -14.91 -12.72
N HIS A 538 2.31 -14.85 -12.33
CA HIS A 538 2.76 -14.06 -11.19
C HIS A 538 3.03 -12.59 -11.50
N ASN A 539 2.46 -11.71 -10.69
CA ASN A 539 2.81 -10.30 -10.58
C ASN A 539 3.66 -10.10 -9.31
N ALA A 540 4.93 -9.70 -9.42
CA ALA A 540 5.47 -8.78 -10.43
C ALA A 540 6.47 -9.38 -11.45
N THR A 541 6.75 -10.68 -11.40
CA THR A 541 7.86 -11.28 -12.18
C THR A 541 7.50 -11.69 -13.61
N GLY A 542 6.21 -11.78 -13.94
CA GLY A 542 5.76 -12.24 -15.25
C GLY A 542 6.01 -13.73 -15.48
N GLN A 543 6.13 -14.53 -14.41
CA GLN A 543 6.40 -15.96 -14.50
C GLN A 543 5.13 -16.79 -14.35
N ILE A 544 5.07 -17.90 -15.08
CA ILE A 544 4.17 -19.02 -14.79
C ILE A 544 4.93 -20.00 -13.90
N PHE A 545 4.40 -20.29 -12.72
CA PHE A 545 5.01 -21.28 -11.83
C PHE A 545 4.74 -22.71 -12.31
N ASN A 546 5.64 -23.62 -11.96
CA ASN A 546 5.57 -25.01 -12.36
C ASN A 546 4.32 -25.71 -11.77
N ASP A 547 3.57 -26.44 -12.61
CA ASP A 547 2.33 -27.14 -12.20
C ASP A 547 2.57 -28.16 -11.09
N ALA A 548 3.69 -28.90 -11.14
CA ALA A 548 4.01 -29.91 -10.14
C ALA A 548 4.30 -29.26 -8.77
N ASP A 549 4.98 -28.12 -8.75
CA ASP A 549 5.27 -27.35 -7.55
C ASP A 549 3.99 -26.78 -6.93
N ILE A 550 3.12 -26.16 -7.75
CA ILE A 550 1.82 -25.67 -7.30
C ILE A 550 0.96 -26.82 -6.76
N ARG A 551 0.90 -27.95 -7.47
CA ARG A 551 0.15 -29.14 -7.03
C ARG A 551 0.66 -29.67 -5.70
N ARG A 552 1.98 -29.72 -5.50
CA ARG A 552 2.59 -30.15 -4.25
C ARG A 552 2.21 -29.21 -3.10
N LEU A 553 2.31 -27.91 -3.33
CA LEU A 553 1.94 -26.89 -2.34
C LEU A 553 0.45 -26.95 -1.97
N ILE A 554 -0.44 -27.00 -2.97
CA ILE A 554 -1.89 -27.11 -2.74
C ILE A 554 -2.21 -28.39 -1.97
N THR A 555 -1.63 -29.53 -2.36
CA THR A 555 -1.84 -30.80 -1.66
C THR A 555 -1.48 -30.68 -0.18
N TYR A 556 -0.30 -30.13 0.13
CA TYR A 556 0.15 -29.91 1.50
C TYR A 556 -0.82 -29.00 2.28
N CYS A 557 -1.19 -27.85 1.71
CA CYS A 557 -2.09 -26.89 2.38
C CYS A 557 -3.43 -27.53 2.71
N LEU A 558 -4.08 -28.18 1.74
CA LEU A 558 -5.41 -28.76 1.93
C LEU A 558 -5.40 -29.95 2.89
N GLN A 559 -4.36 -30.80 2.87
CA GLN A 559 -4.19 -31.88 3.84
C GLN A 559 -4.03 -31.37 5.27
N ASN A 560 -3.36 -30.23 5.44
CA ASN A 560 -3.13 -29.57 6.74
C ASN A 560 -4.20 -28.52 7.09
N LYS A 561 -5.34 -28.51 6.39
CA LYS A 561 -6.48 -27.61 6.63
C LYS A 561 -6.14 -26.12 6.49
N VAL A 562 -5.07 -25.77 5.78
CA VAL A 562 -4.71 -24.39 5.46
C VAL A 562 -5.50 -23.93 4.24
N TYR A 563 -6.06 -22.72 4.28
CA TYR A 563 -6.77 -22.15 3.14
C TYR A 563 -5.81 -21.82 1.99
N VAL A 564 -6.29 -21.95 0.77
CA VAL A 564 -5.56 -21.54 -0.43
C VAL A 564 -6.34 -20.44 -1.12
N ILE A 565 -5.72 -19.28 -1.30
CA ILE A 565 -6.27 -18.16 -2.07
C ILE A 565 -5.66 -18.22 -3.46
N ASP A 566 -6.55 -18.39 -4.44
CA ASP A 566 -6.24 -18.47 -5.86
C ASP A 566 -6.55 -17.11 -6.50
N ASP A 567 -5.51 -16.26 -6.59
CA ASP A 567 -5.60 -14.91 -7.15
C ASP A 567 -5.42 -14.96 -8.67
N LEU A 568 -6.56 -14.97 -9.37
CA LEU A 568 -6.65 -15.18 -10.81
C LEU A 568 -6.72 -13.86 -11.58
N ALA A 569 -6.00 -12.83 -11.10
CA ALA A 569 -5.94 -11.53 -11.75
C ALA A 569 -5.36 -11.54 -13.18
N TYR A 570 -4.60 -12.58 -13.55
CA TYR A 570 -3.95 -12.75 -14.86
C TYR A 570 -4.27 -14.09 -15.52
N GLN A 571 -5.39 -14.72 -15.18
CA GLN A 571 -5.73 -16.06 -15.68
C GLN A 571 -5.62 -16.14 -17.21
N ASN A 572 -4.80 -17.07 -17.70
CA ASN A 572 -4.50 -17.30 -19.13
C ASN A 572 -3.94 -16.07 -19.91
N VAL A 573 -3.50 -15.02 -19.23
CA VAL A 573 -2.79 -13.89 -19.85
C VAL A 573 -1.34 -14.30 -20.03
N ALA A 574 -0.87 -14.37 -21.28
CA ALA A 574 0.54 -14.63 -21.58
C ALA A 574 0.90 -14.08 -22.97
N PRO A 575 2.15 -13.64 -23.20
CA PRO A 575 2.61 -13.22 -24.52
C PRO A 575 3.03 -14.44 -25.34
N VAL A 576 2.04 -15.21 -25.79
CA VAL A 576 2.21 -16.36 -26.67
C VAL A 576 1.19 -16.27 -27.81
N ARG A 577 1.46 -16.96 -28.92
CA ARG A 577 0.55 -16.92 -30.08
C ARG A 577 -0.76 -17.65 -29.80
N ASP A 578 -0.70 -18.74 -29.04
CA ASP A 578 -1.88 -19.53 -28.69
C ASP A 578 -2.55 -19.05 -27.38
N LEU A 579 -3.63 -19.72 -26.94
CA LEU A 579 -4.23 -19.50 -25.63
C LEU A 579 -3.73 -20.60 -24.66
N PRO A 580 -2.81 -20.29 -23.72
CA PRO A 580 -2.30 -21.30 -22.80
C PRO A 580 -3.40 -21.72 -21.82
N GLU A 581 -3.37 -22.99 -21.43
CA GLU A 581 -4.21 -23.50 -20.36
C GLU A 581 -3.41 -23.54 -19.05
N ILE A 582 -3.56 -22.50 -18.24
CA ILE A 582 -2.93 -22.40 -16.93
C ILE A 582 -3.95 -22.88 -15.90
N LYS A 583 -3.70 -24.03 -15.28
CA LYS A 583 -4.66 -24.61 -14.33
C LYS A 583 -4.83 -23.72 -13.11
N THR A 584 -6.08 -23.46 -12.73
CA THR A 584 -6.41 -22.76 -11.49
C THR A 584 -6.20 -23.67 -10.28
N ALA A 585 -6.01 -23.09 -9.09
CA ALA A 585 -5.93 -23.90 -7.87
C ALA A 585 -7.21 -24.73 -7.65
N ARG A 586 -8.37 -24.21 -8.09
CA ARG A 586 -9.65 -24.94 -8.06
C ARG A 586 -9.62 -26.19 -8.94
N GLN A 587 -9.14 -26.08 -10.18
CA GLN A 587 -9.02 -27.23 -11.09
C GLN A 587 -8.05 -28.27 -10.53
N ILE A 588 -6.92 -27.83 -9.98
CA ILE A 588 -5.94 -28.71 -9.33
C ILE A 588 -6.58 -29.41 -8.12
N ALA A 589 -7.30 -28.71 -7.25
CA ALA A 589 -7.99 -29.30 -6.12
C ALA A 589 -9.04 -30.34 -6.55
N ALA A 590 -9.81 -30.07 -7.61
CA ALA A 590 -10.78 -31.03 -8.15
C ALA A 590 -10.10 -32.30 -8.71
N GLU A 591 -8.92 -32.17 -9.34
CA GLU A 591 -8.09 -33.33 -9.74
C GLU A 591 -7.59 -34.12 -8.53
N LEU A 592 -7.12 -33.43 -7.49
CA LEU A 592 -6.64 -34.09 -6.26
C LEU A 592 -7.77 -34.87 -5.55
N VAL A 593 -9.01 -34.37 -5.58
CA VAL A 593 -10.19 -35.10 -5.10
C VAL A 593 -10.43 -36.36 -5.93
N ARG A 594 -10.43 -36.23 -7.27
CA ARG A 594 -10.61 -37.38 -8.18
C ARG A 594 -9.55 -38.46 -7.99
N HIS A 595 -8.32 -38.07 -7.64
CA HIS A 595 -7.22 -38.99 -7.37
C HIS A 595 -7.17 -39.50 -5.92
N GLY A 596 -8.08 -39.07 -5.04
CA GLY A 596 -8.12 -39.46 -3.63
C GLY A 596 -7.00 -38.87 -2.76
N ALA A 597 -6.28 -37.85 -3.23
CA ALA A 597 -5.20 -37.20 -2.49
C ALA A 597 -5.71 -36.22 -1.42
N VAL A 598 -6.89 -35.64 -1.65
CA VAL A 598 -7.62 -34.77 -0.70
C VAL A 598 -9.12 -35.09 -0.76
N THR A 599 -9.87 -34.77 0.28
CA THR A 599 -11.34 -34.91 0.31
C THR A 599 -12.04 -33.69 -0.28
N GLU A 600 -13.32 -33.80 -0.63
CA GLU A 600 -14.13 -32.64 -1.07
C GLU A 600 -14.15 -31.52 -0.02
N ALA A 601 -14.34 -31.88 1.25
CA ALA A 601 -14.33 -30.92 2.36
C ALA A 601 -12.97 -30.21 2.53
N GLN A 602 -11.86 -30.86 2.18
CA GLN A 602 -10.56 -30.21 2.12
C GLN A 602 -10.48 -29.26 0.92
N ALA A 603 -10.93 -29.68 -0.26
CA ALA A 603 -10.94 -28.86 -1.47
C ALA A 603 -11.80 -27.58 -1.35
N ASP A 604 -12.85 -27.60 -0.52
CA ASP A 604 -13.69 -26.42 -0.25
C ASP A 604 -12.94 -25.25 0.42
N ARG A 605 -11.72 -25.49 0.94
CA ARG A 605 -10.83 -24.47 1.50
C ARG A 605 -10.04 -23.67 0.46
N VAL A 606 -10.17 -24.01 -0.83
CA VAL A 606 -9.70 -23.10 -1.89
C VAL A 606 -10.71 -21.95 -2.02
N ILE A 607 -10.21 -20.74 -2.18
CA ILE A 607 -10.99 -19.53 -2.44
C ILE A 607 -10.42 -18.89 -3.71
N SER A 608 -11.22 -18.76 -4.77
CA SER A 608 -10.76 -18.23 -6.05
C SER A 608 -11.31 -16.85 -6.31
N ALA A 609 -10.44 -15.87 -6.58
CA ALA A 609 -10.80 -14.50 -6.93
C ALA A 609 -10.42 -14.22 -8.39
N HIS A 610 -11.40 -14.25 -9.28
CA HIS A 610 -11.24 -14.05 -10.72
C HIS A 610 -11.56 -12.61 -11.11
N SER A 611 -10.61 -11.90 -11.71
CA SER A 611 -10.79 -10.50 -12.12
C SER A 611 -10.79 -10.35 -13.64
N MET A 612 -11.74 -9.55 -14.14
CA MET A 612 -11.86 -9.20 -15.56
C MET A 612 -10.84 -8.13 -15.98
N SER A 613 -10.07 -7.58 -15.03
CA SER A 613 -9.23 -6.40 -15.28
C SER A 613 -8.13 -6.64 -16.31
N LYS A 614 -7.50 -7.82 -16.31
CA LYS A 614 -6.38 -8.15 -17.21
C LYS A 614 -6.73 -9.29 -18.15
N THR A 615 -7.51 -10.25 -17.67
CA THR A 615 -8.08 -11.31 -18.48
C THR A 615 -8.92 -10.72 -19.63
N ASP A 616 -9.84 -9.81 -19.35
CA ASP A 616 -10.75 -9.29 -20.38
C ASP A 616 -10.34 -7.90 -20.89
N SER A 617 -9.14 -7.43 -20.51
CA SER A 617 -8.70 -6.05 -20.75
C SER A 617 -9.71 -4.98 -20.27
N TYR A 618 -10.43 -5.25 -19.18
CA TYR A 618 -11.57 -4.43 -18.71
C TYR A 618 -11.32 -3.85 -17.30
N ALA A 619 -10.19 -3.18 -17.10
CA ALA A 619 -9.67 -2.83 -15.77
C ALA A 619 -10.41 -1.67 -15.07
N GLY A 620 -10.93 -0.72 -15.86
CA GLY A 620 -11.71 0.42 -15.40
C GLY A 620 -13.11 0.06 -14.92
N ALA A 621 -13.60 -1.14 -15.26
CA ALA A 621 -14.91 -1.63 -14.87
C ALA A 621 -15.03 -2.04 -13.40
N ARG A 622 -13.89 -2.32 -12.77
CA ARG A 622 -13.79 -2.73 -11.35
C ARG A 622 -14.78 -3.88 -11.06
N LEU A 623 -14.57 -5.00 -11.75
CA LEU A 623 -15.40 -6.20 -11.61
C LEU A 623 -14.52 -7.42 -11.32
N ALA A 624 -15.01 -8.27 -10.41
CA ALA A 624 -14.44 -9.58 -10.11
C ALA A 624 -15.55 -10.57 -9.69
N VAL A 625 -15.27 -11.86 -9.81
CA VAL A 625 -16.09 -12.94 -9.26
C VAL A 625 -15.25 -13.70 -8.25
N ILE A 626 -15.80 -13.94 -7.07
CA ILE A 626 -15.17 -14.77 -6.04
C ILE A 626 -15.98 -16.06 -5.84
N GLU A 627 -15.29 -17.19 -5.72
CA GLU A 627 -15.91 -18.46 -5.33
C GLU A 627 -15.44 -18.84 -3.91
N ILE A 628 -16.39 -19.01 -3.00
CA ILE A 628 -16.15 -19.45 -1.62
C ILE A 628 -17.08 -20.62 -1.31
N ARG A 629 -16.56 -21.86 -1.28
CA ARG A 629 -17.38 -23.05 -1.01
C ARG A 629 -17.67 -23.25 0.47
N GLU A 630 -16.74 -22.86 1.34
CA GLU A 630 -16.97 -22.95 2.78
C GLU A 630 -18.08 -21.98 3.22
N ARG A 631 -19.24 -22.56 3.56
CA ARG A 631 -20.49 -21.84 3.86
C ARG A 631 -20.33 -20.71 4.88
N LYS A 632 -19.61 -20.95 5.98
CA LYS A 632 -19.43 -19.97 7.06
C LYS A 632 -18.69 -18.70 6.60
N ILE A 633 -17.68 -18.86 5.75
CA ILE A 633 -16.93 -17.73 5.18
C ILE A 633 -17.79 -17.05 4.11
N ARG A 634 -18.45 -17.82 3.25
CA ARG A 634 -19.35 -17.30 2.21
C ARG A 634 -20.47 -16.43 2.78
N GLU A 635 -21.15 -16.88 3.83
CA GLU A 635 -22.24 -16.12 4.47
C GLU A 635 -21.75 -14.77 5.03
N ARG A 636 -20.58 -14.74 5.69
CA ARG A 636 -19.97 -13.49 6.18
C ARG A 636 -19.56 -12.56 5.05
N PHE A 637 -18.97 -13.11 4.00
CA PHE A 637 -18.57 -12.37 2.81
C PHE A 637 -19.79 -11.73 2.14
N ASN A 638 -20.84 -12.53 1.89
CA ASN A 638 -22.06 -12.09 1.23
C ASN A 638 -22.81 -11.04 2.04
N ALA A 639 -22.84 -11.18 3.38
CA ALA A 639 -23.46 -10.17 4.24
C ALA A 639 -22.82 -8.78 4.06
N LEU A 640 -21.50 -8.69 3.89
CA LEU A 640 -20.83 -7.42 3.65
C LEU A 640 -20.94 -6.96 2.20
N ASN A 641 -20.76 -7.88 1.26
CA ASN A 641 -20.80 -7.57 -0.16
C ASN A 641 -22.19 -7.07 -0.60
N ALA A 642 -23.27 -7.50 0.05
CA ALA A 642 -24.64 -7.01 -0.19
C ALA A 642 -24.82 -5.50 0.09
N HIS A 643 -23.96 -4.88 0.89
CA HIS A 643 -23.99 -3.43 1.14
C HIS A 643 -23.14 -2.62 0.15
N ILE A 644 -22.44 -3.27 -0.77
CA ILE A 644 -21.75 -2.62 -1.86
C ILE A 644 -22.71 -2.59 -3.05
N GLN A 645 -23.19 -1.40 -3.42
CA GLN A 645 -24.05 -1.26 -4.59
C GLN A 645 -23.34 -1.80 -5.84
N PRO A 646 -24.01 -2.63 -6.66
CA PRO A 646 -23.38 -3.24 -7.82
C PRO A 646 -22.94 -2.21 -8.88
N ASN A 647 -21.81 -2.45 -9.54
CA ASN A 647 -21.41 -1.71 -10.74
C ASN A 647 -22.26 -2.19 -11.93
N ILE A 648 -23.52 -1.77 -11.99
CA ILE A 648 -24.56 -2.31 -12.89
C ILE A 648 -24.18 -2.21 -14.38
N THR A 649 -23.46 -1.17 -14.78
CA THR A 649 -23.04 -0.97 -16.17
C THR A 649 -21.86 -1.87 -16.51
N ALA A 650 -20.91 -2.01 -15.58
CA ALA A 650 -19.82 -2.98 -15.72
C ALA A 650 -20.36 -4.42 -15.85
N ILE A 651 -21.38 -4.76 -15.07
CA ILE A 651 -22.05 -6.06 -15.10
C ILE A 651 -22.77 -6.25 -16.42
N TYR A 652 -23.53 -5.26 -16.87
CA TYR A 652 -24.24 -5.29 -18.14
C TYR A 652 -23.29 -5.55 -19.33
N ILE A 653 -22.21 -4.77 -19.47
CA ILE A 653 -21.25 -4.94 -20.56
C ILE A 653 -20.53 -6.30 -20.46
N SER A 654 -20.19 -6.74 -19.25
CA SER A 654 -19.57 -8.06 -19.06
C SER A 654 -20.56 -9.19 -19.36
N TYR A 655 -21.83 -9.05 -19.01
CA TYR A 655 -22.89 -10.00 -19.35
C TYR A 655 -23.03 -10.13 -20.87
N LEU A 656 -23.08 -9.02 -21.59
CA LEU A 656 -23.10 -9.02 -23.05
C LEU A 656 -21.89 -9.77 -23.66
N PHE A 657 -20.70 -9.59 -23.07
CA PHE A 657 -19.50 -10.27 -23.52
C PHE A 657 -19.53 -11.79 -23.23
N TYR A 658 -19.95 -12.18 -22.02
CA TYR A 658 -19.93 -13.58 -21.57
C TYR A 658 -21.14 -14.40 -22.04
N ARG A 659 -22.28 -13.79 -22.41
CA ARG A 659 -23.42 -14.53 -22.96
C ARG A 659 -23.14 -15.08 -24.37
N SER A 660 -22.14 -14.52 -25.05
CA SER A 660 -21.68 -14.96 -26.36
C SER A 660 -21.05 -16.36 -26.32
N ALA A 661 -20.88 -16.96 -27.50
CA ALA A 661 -20.36 -18.32 -27.63
C ALA A 661 -18.92 -18.44 -27.07
N PRO A 662 -18.57 -19.54 -26.38
CA PRO A 662 -17.21 -19.76 -25.87
C PRO A 662 -16.10 -19.60 -26.91
N GLN A 663 -16.37 -19.90 -28.17
CA GLN A 663 -15.41 -19.70 -29.26
C GLN A 663 -15.07 -18.21 -29.46
N ALA A 664 -16.04 -17.31 -29.41
CA ALA A 664 -15.83 -15.88 -29.61
C ALA A 664 -15.01 -15.26 -28.46
N THR A 665 -15.37 -15.57 -27.21
CA THR A 665 -14.63 -15.13 -26.03
C THR A 665 -13.19 -15.64 -26.02
N ARG A 666 -12.96 -16.90 -26.41
CA ARG A 666 -11.60 -17.47 -26.53
C ARG A 666 -10.81 -16.83 -27.66
N ALA A 667 -11.44 -16.51 -28.79
CA ALA A 667 -10.80 -15.80 -29.89
C ALA A 667 -10.37 -14.39 -29.46
N PHE A 668 -11.18 -13.69 -28.66
CA PHE A 668 -10.78 -12.41 -28.06
C PHE A 668 -9.53 -12.56 -27.16
N TRP A 669 -9.50 -13.55 -26.26
CA TRP A 669 -8.33 -13.79 -25.41
C TRP A 669 -7.08 -14.20 -26.18
N HIS A 670 -7.26 -14.92 -27.29
CA HIS A 670 -6.17 -15.27 -28.21
C HIS A 670 -5.61 -14.01 -28.90
N LEU A 671 -6.46 -13.12 -29.39
CA LEU A 671 -6.04 -11.83 -29.98
C LEU A 671 -5.25 -10.99 -28.97
N ARG A 672 -5.75 -10.87 -27.72
CA ARG A 672 -5.03 -10.20 -26.62
C ARG A 672 -3.63 -10.78 -26.42
N ASN A 673 -3.49 -12.10 -26.36
CA ASN A 673 -2.19 -12.77 -26.18
C ASN A 673 -1.26 -12.57 -27.39
N SER A 674 -1.81 -12.59 -28.60
CA SER A 674 -1.07 -12.31 -29.83
C SER A 674 -0.49 -10.90 -29.84
N ILE A 675 -1.28 -9.89 -29.44
CA ILE A 675 -0.80 -8.51 -29.30
C ILE A 675 0.31 -8.42 -28.24
N LEU A 676 0.15 -9.08 -27.09
CA LEU A 676 1.19 -9.12 -26.05
C LEU A 676 2.48 -9.79 -26.56
N TYR A 677 2.35 -10.86 -27.36
CA TYR A 677 3.47 -11.53 -28.00
C TYR A 677 4.21 -10.60 -28.96
N GLU A 678 3.52 -9.90 -29.85
CA GLU A 678 4.12 -8.94 -30.78
C GLU A 678 4.86 -7.82 -30.04
N ARG A 679 4.25 -7.28 -28.98
CA ARG A 679 4.88 -6.28 -28.10
C ARG A 679 6.14 -6.85 -27.42
N THR A 680 6.13 -8.09 -26.98
CA THR A 680 7.31 -8.75 -26.41
C THR A 680 8.44 -8.89 -27.45
N GLN A 681 8.11 -9.27 -28.68
CA GLN A 681 9.09 -9.35 -29.77
C GLN A 681 9.70 -7.98 -30.09
N ALA A 682 8.90 -6.90 -30.05
CA ALA A 682 9.40 -5.55 -30.24
C ALA A 682 10.43 -5.14 -29.17
N LEU A 683 10.18 -5.48 -27.91
CA LEU A 683 11.11 -5.22 -26.81
C LEU A 683 12.42 -6.01 -26.98
N LEU A 684 12.33 -7.29 -27.31
CA LEU A 684 13.51 -8.13 -27.55
C LEU A 684 14.32 -7.63 -28.75
N ARG A 685 13.64 -7.28 -29.85
CA ARG A 685 14.29 -6.70 -31.03
C ARG A 685 14.94 -5.35 -30.75
N ALA A 686 14.42 -4.56 -29.80
CA ALA A 686 15.08 -3.33 -29.37
C ALA A 686 16.46 -3.59 -28.74
N VAL A 687 16.58 -4.67 -27.95
CA VAL A 687 17.84 -5.11 -27.33
C VAL A 687 18.79 -5.67 -28.39
N GLU A 688 18.30 -6.51 -29.29
CA GLU A 688 19.10 -7.08 -30.40
C GLU A 688 19.66 -6.01 -31.34
N ASN A 689 18.87 -4.96 -31.60
CA ASN A 689 19.28 -3.83 -32.43
C ASN A 689 20.30 -2.90 -31.76
N LEU A 690 20.61 -3.10 -30.47
CA LEU A 690 21.57 -2.27 -29.74
C LEU A 690 22.99 -2.85 -29.91
N PRO A 691 23.92 -2.15 -30.58
CA PRO A 691 25.30 -2.61 -30.73
C PRO A 691 25.97 -2.86 -29.37
N SER A 692 26.89 -3.83 -29.30
CA SER A 692 27.55 -4.21 -28.04
C SER A 692 28.34 -3.07 -27.39
N ASP A 693 28.93 -2.18 -28.19
CA ASP A 693 29.60 -0.96 -27.75
C ASP A 693 28.64 0.07 -27.14
N ARG A 694 27.36 0.04 -27.54
CA ARG A 694 26.28 0.87 -26.99
C ARG A 694 25.50 0.21 -25.85
N ASN A 695 25.90 -1.00 -25.43
CA ASN A 695 25.36 -1.68 -24.26
C ASN A 695 26.44 -2.05 -23.22
N PRO A 696 27.27 -1.10 -22.77
CA PRO A 696 28.39 -1.39 -21.87
C PRO A 696 27.95 -1.98 -20.53
N PHE A 697 26.72 -1.73 -20.07
CA PHE A 697 26.22 -2.26 -18.78
C PHE A 697 25.46 -3.58 -18.91
N GLY A 698 25.38 -4.17 -20.11
CA GLY A 698 24.73 -5.46 -20.33
C GLY A 698 23.24 -5.44 -20.00
N LEU A 699 22.52 -4.41 -20.48
CA LEU A 699 21.07 -4.34 -20.38
C LEU A 699 20.45 -5.50 -21.17
N THR A 700 19.60 -6.27 -20.50
CA THR A 700 18.88 -7.41 -21.12
C THR A 700 17.41 -7.39 -20.71
N ILE A 701 16.53 -7.88 -21.58
CA ILE A 701 15.11 -8.05 -21.27
C ILE A 701 14.83 -9.54 -21.14
N ILE A 702 14.34 -9.94 -19.97
CA ILE A 702 13.81 -11.28 -19.71
C ILE A 702 12.33 -11.24 -20.11
N PRO A 703 11.92 -11.99 -21.14
CA PRO A 703 10.53 -12.04 -21.54
C PRO A 703 9.69 -12.73 -20.45
N PRO A 704 8.45 -12.28 -20.24
CA PRO A 704 7.55 -12.96 -19.32
C PRO A 704 7.06 -14.27 -19.94
N THR A 705 6.96 -15.33 -19.13
CA THR A 705 6.33 -16.60 -19.53
C THR A 705 4.81 -16.54 -19.38
N GLY A 706 4.30 -15.64 -18.52
CA GLY A 706 2.88 -15.30 -18.38
C GLY A 706 2.69 -13.90 -17.81
N SER A 707 1.44 -13.48 -17.60
CA SER A 707 1.11 -12.08 -17.30
C SER A 707 1.61 -11.15 -18.43
N LEU A 708 1.93 -9.90 -18.08
CA LEU A 708 2.30 -8.83 -19.02
C LEU A 708 3.54 -8.05 -18.57
N TYR A 709 4.38 -8.65 -17.71
CA TYR A 709 5.49 -7.96 -17.03
C TYR A 709 6.87 -8.52 -17.44
N PRO A 710 7.51 -8.01 -18.51
CA PRO A 710 8.91 -8.25 -18.79
C PRO A 710 9.80 -7.63 -17.71
N LEU A 711 11.01 -8.19 -17.55
CA LEU A 711 12.00 -7.66 -16.63
C LEU A 711 13.20 -7.11 -17.42
N LEU A 712 13.58 -5.86 -17.16
CA LEU A 712 14.80 -5.26 -17.70
C LEU A 712 15.91 -5.36 -16.65
N GLN A 713 16.90 -6.21 -16.90
CA GLN A 713 18.02 -6.44 -15.99
C GLN A 713 19.24 -5.62 -16.42
N VAL A 714 19.90 -4.99 -15.44
CA VAL A 714 21.19 -4.33 -15.60
C VAL A 714 22.29 -5.31 -15.17
N GLY A 715 22.98 -5.93 -16.13
CA GLY A 715 23.98 -6.96 -15.84
C GLY A 715 25.18 -6.43 -15.04
N ARG A 716 25.61 -5.19 -15.30
CA ARG A 716 26.68 -4.51 -14.57
C ARG A 716 26.19 -3.17 -14.06
N LEU A 717 25.65 -3.15 -12.84
CA LEU A 717 25.32 -1.90 -12.16
C LEU A 717 26.54 -1.42 -11.35
N PRO A 718 27.08 -0.22 -11.62
CA PRO A 718 28.17 0.35 -10.84
C PRO A 718 27.89 0.44 -9.34
N ALA A 719 28.94 0.34 -8.54
CA ALA A 719 28.84 0.37 -7.08
C ALA A 719 28.35 1.74 -6.60
N GLY A 720 27.38 1.75 -5.67
CA GLY A 720 26.79 2.98 -5.13
C GLY A 720 25.62 3.54 -5.94
N LEU A 721 25.32 3.01 -7.13
CA LEU A 721 24.13 3.39 -7.89
C LEU A 721 22.89 2.63 -7.44
N SER A 722 21.79 3.37 -7.25
CA SER A 722 20.48 2.82 -6.92
C SER A 722 19.53 2.92 -8.11
N LEU A 723 18.81 1.83 -8.41
CA LEU A 723 17.76 1.86 -9.43
C LEU A 723 16.61 2.78 -9.06
N ASP A 724 16.36 3.05 -7.78
CA ASP A 724 15.35 4.03 -7.38
C ASP A 724 15.73 5.42 -7.87
N TRP A 725 16.98 5.81 -7.69
CA TRP A 725 17.48 7.09 -8.19
C TRP A 725 17.39 7.16 -9.71
N LEU A 726 17.81 6.09 -10.41
CA LEU A 726 17.72 6.02 -11.87
C LEU A 726 16.27 6.12 -12.36
N ALA A 727 15.33 5.44 -11.68
CA ALA A 727 13.90 5.52 -12.00
C ALA A 727 13.36 6.95 -11.89
N SER A 728 13.70 7.66 -10.82
CA SER A 728 13.28 9.06 -10.62
C SER A 728 13.89 10.00 -11.67
N SER A 729 15.16 9.82 -12.00
CA SER A 729 15.84 10.62 -13.03
C SER A 729 15.25 10.38 -14.43
N LEU A 730 14.99 9.13 -14.77
CA LEU A 730 14.33 8.76 -16.03
C LEU A 730 12.89 9.27 -16.10
N ALA A 731 12.14 9.22 -15.00
CA ALA A 731 10.77 9.74 -14.96
C ALA A 731 10.71 11.23 -15.30
N ARG A 732 11.67 12.03 -14.81
CA ARG A 732 11.79 13.46 -15.17
C ARG A 732 12.12 13.68 -16.65
N ALA A 733 12.75 12.71 -17.30
CA ALA A 733 13.00 12.67 -18.74
C ALA A 733 11.84 12.07 -19.56
N GLY A 734 10.68 11.79 -18.93
CA GLY A 734 9.51 11.21 -19.59
C GLY A 734 9.58 9.69 -19.77
N ILE A 735 10.46 9.00 -19.05
CA ILE A 735 10.62 7.53 -19.07
C ILE A 735 10.28 6.98 -17.69
N GLY A 736 9.04 6.54 -17.49
CA GLY A 736 8.60 6.00 -16.22
C GLY A 736 8.76 4.47 -16.16
N MET A 737 9.61 3.99 -15.25
CA MET A 737 9.83 2.57 -14.94
C MET A 737 9.75 2.32 -13.43
N LEU A 738 9.56 1.06 -13.04
CA LEU A 738 9.54 0.65 -11.63
C LEU A 738 10.68 -0.31 -11.31
N PRO A 739 11.53 0.02 -10.32
CA PRO A 739 12.46 -0.96 -9.77
C PRO A 739 11.69 -2.15 -9.20
N LEU A 740 12.14 -3.36 -9.51
CA LEU A 740 11.53 -4.60 -9.03
C LEU A 740 11.62 -4.72 -7.50
N ALA A 741 12.63 -4.07 -6.89
CA ALA A 741 12.74 -3.92 -5.43
C ALA A 741 11.50 -3.31 -4.75
N THR A 742 10.65 -2.56 -5.49
CA THR A 742 9.35 -2.08 -4.97
C THR A 742 8.44 -3.23 -4.50
N PHE A 743 8.62 -4.42 -5.08
CA PHE A 743 7.86 -5.64 -4.76
C PHE A 743 8.60 -6.59 -3.81
N ALA A 744 9.84 -6.27 -3.41
CA ALA A 744 10.62 -7.10 -2.48
C ALA A 744 10.18 -6.89 -1.02
N ARG A 745 10.17 -7.96 -0.25
CA ARG A 745 9.98 -7.97 1.22
C ARG A 745 11.03 -8.84 1.93
N THR A 746 11.86 -9.58 1.19
CA THR A 746 12.98 -10.37 1.73
C THR A 746 14.32 -9.86 1.20
N GLU A 747 15.40 -10.13 1.92
CA GLU A 747 16.77 -9.78 1.49
C GLU A 747 17.08 -10.32 0.09
N LYS A 748 16.79 -11.60 -0.18
CA LYS A 748 16.97 -12.21 -1.51
C LYS A 748 16.14 -11.51 -2.59
N GLY A 749 14.92 -11.10 -2.26
CA GLY A 749 14.07 -10.28 -3.14
C GLY A 749 14.68 -8.92 -3.44
N PHE A 750 15.26 -8.25 -2.45
CA PHE A 750 15.97 -6.98 -2.63
C PHE A 750 17.23 -7.14 -3.48
N GLU A 751 18.01 -8.18 -3.26
CA GLU A 751 19.21 -8.50 -4.07
C GLU A 751 18.87 -8.73 -5.54
N THR A 752 17.76 -9.41 -5.82
CA THR A 752 17.24 -9.60 -7.17
C THR A 752 16.69 -8.28 -7.74
N GLY A 753 15.93 -7.56 -6.93
CA GLY A 753 15.22 -6.35 -7.32
C GLY A 753 16.11 -5.12 -7.54
N ARG A 754 17.28 -5.04 -6.88
CA ARG A 754 18.21 -3.90 -6.97
C ARG A 754 18.94 -3.80 -8.31
N THR A 755 18.83 -4.79 -9.20
CA THR A 755 19.42 -4.78 -10.55
C THR A 755 18.40 -4.91 -11.66
N THR A 756 17.10 -4.90 -11.32
CA THR A 756 16.03 -5.23 -12.26
C THR A 756 14.90 -4.20 -12.21
N PHE A 757 14.44 -3.73 -13.37
CA PHE A 757 13.19 -3.00 -13.53
C PHE A 757 12.07 -3.92 -14.00
N ARG A 758 10.86 -3.70 -13.49
CA ARG A 758 9.63 -4.29 -14.05
C ARG A 758 9.09 -3.38 -15.15
N LEU A 759 8.94 -3.91 -16.35
CA LEU A 759 8.29 -3.26 -17.49
C LEU A 759 6.82 -3.71 -17.60
N THR A 760 6.07 -3.16 -18.55
CA THR A 760 4.69 -3.58 -18.87
C THR A 760 4.50 -3.72 -20.38
N LEU A 761 3.75 -4.73 -20.81
CA LEU A 761 3.31 -4.90 -22.20
C LEU A 761 1.92 -4.29 -22.44
N GLY A 762 1.25 -3.83 -21.37
CA GLY A 762 -0.06 -3.17 -21.46
C GLY A 762 0.03 -1.72 -21.93
N GLY A 763 -1.11 -1.03 -21.99
CA GLY A 763 -1.20 0.34 -22.49
C GLY A 763 -1.49 0.42 -24.00
N LYS A 764 -1.37 1.63 -24.55
CA LYS A 764 -1.82 2.01 -25.90
C LYS A 764 -0.79 1.80 -27.01
N ASP A 765 0.49 1.73 -26.66
CA ASP A 765 1.56 1.65 -27.65
C ASP A 765 1.52 0.28 -28.35
N ASN A 766 1.48 0.30 -29.69
CA ASN A 766 1.60 -0.91 -30.50
C ASN A 766 3.07 -1.40 -30.55
N ALA A 767 3.32 -2.53 -31.21
CA ALA A 767 4.65 -3.13 -31.27
C ALA A 767 5.71 -2.21 -31.91
N GLU A 768 5.36 -1.48 -32.98
CA GLU A 768 6.29 -0.55 -33.66
C GLU A 768 6.68 0.63 -32.76
N VAL A 769 5.70 1.26 -32.11
CA VAL A 769 5.94 2.36 -31.17
C VAL A 769 6.76 1.87 -29.96
N LEU A 770 6.46 0.68 -29.43
CA LEU A 770 7.21 0.08 -28.32
C LEU A 770 8.66 -0.24 -28.70
N LEU A 771 8.93 -0.67 -29.93
CA LEU A 771 10.29 -0.87 -30.43
C LEU A 771 11.08 0.46 -30.35
N GLY A 772 10.51 1.55 -30.87
CA GLY A 772 11.12 2.88 -30.82
C GLY A 772 11.37 3.38 -29.39
N LYS A 773 10.34 3.28 -28.53
CA LYS A 773 10.40 3.71 -27.13
C LYS A 773 11.38 2.89 -26.29
N THR A 774 11.46 1.58 -26.54
CA THR A 774 12.41 0.70 -25.85
C THR A 774 13.84 0.99 -26.28
N ARG A 775 14.10 1.26 -27.57
CA ARG A 775 15.43 1.70 -28.04
C ARG A 775 15.86 2.99 -27.35
N ARG A 776 14.97 3.99 -27.27
CA ARG A 776 15.21 5.23 -26.53
C ARG A 776 15.56 4.93 -25.07
N LEU A 777 14.74 4.13 -24.39
CA LEU A 777 14.98 3.71 -23.00
C LEU A 777 16.37 3.11 -22.82
N LEU A 778 16.76 2.13 -23.65
CA LEU A 778 18.04 1.44 -23.51
C LEU A 778 19.23 2.40 -23.70
N ILE A 779 19.12 3.36 -24.63
CA ILE A 779 20.14 4.38 -24.87
C ILE A 779 20.23 5.34 -23.67
N ASP A 780 19.10 5.88 -23.23
CA ASP A 780 19.05 6.84 -22.11
C ASP A 780 19.49 6.19 -20.79
N LEU A 781 19.13 4.94 -20.53
CA LEU A 781 19.57 4.22 -19.34
C LEU A 781 21.07 3.93 -19.37
N ASN A 782 21.63 3.45 -20.49
CA ASN A 782 23.08 3.27 -20.60
C ASN A 782 23.83 4.59 -20.41
N ARG A 783 23.37 5.67 -21.04
CA ARG A 783 23.97 7.00 -20.90
C ARG A 783 23.92 7.49 -19.45
N LEU A 784 22.75 7.38 -18.80
CA LEU A 784 22.57 7.82 -17.42
C LEU A 784 23.46 7.02 -16.46
N ILE A 785 23.57 5.70 -16.63
CA ILE A 785 24.48 4.88 -15.82
C ILE A 785 25.93 5.34 -16.03
N ALA A 786 26.37 5.58 -17.27
CA ALA A 786 27.73 6.04 -17.56
C ALA A 786 28.02 7.45 -17.00
N GLU A 787 27.09 8.38 -17.13
CA GLU A 787 27.20 9.74 -16.60
C GLU A 787 27.33 9.73 -15.07
N GLU A 788 26.58 8.88 -14.38
CA GLU A 788 26.70 8.77 -12.94
C GLU A 788 27.93 7.97 -12.51
N ASP A 789 28.27 6.86 -13.17
CA ASP A 789 29.50 6.09 -12.89
C ASP A 789 30.75 6.98 -12.97
N ALA A 790 30.80 7.90 -13.96
CA ALA A 790 31.89 8.87 -14.09
C ALA A 790 32.01 9.85 -12.90
N ARG A 791 30.96 10.00 -12.08
CA ARG A 791 30.99 10.82 -10.85
C ARG A 791 31.51 10.05 -9.64
N TYR A 792 31.53 8.72 -9.70
CA TYR A 792 32.00 7.86 -8.62
C TYR A 792 33.43 7.36 -8.91
N ASN A 793 34.41 7.88 -8.18
CA ASN A 793 35.80 7.41 -8.28
C ASN A 793 36.02 6.18 -7.40
N ARG A 794 35.66 4.97 -7.89
CA ARG A 794 36.06 3.73 -7.21
C ARG A 794 37.57 3.55 -7.29
N LYS A 795 38.28 3.80 -6.19
CA LYS A 795 39.70 3.46 -6.07
C LYS A 795 39.84 1.99 -5.67
N ASN A 796 40.30 1.14 -6.59
CA ASN A 796 40.70 -0.22 -6.25
C ASN A 796 42.14 -0.18 -5.71
N VAL A 797 42.31 -0.65 -4.48
CA VAL A 797 43.59 -0.63 -3.78
C VAL A 797 44.14 -2.06 -3.77
N SER A 798 45.33 -2.25 -4.34
CA SER A 798 46.02 -3.54 -4.29
C SER A 798 46.89 -3.62 -3.04
N PHE A 799 46.72 -4.66 -2.23
CA PHE A 799 47.52 -4.87 -1.02
C PHE A 799 48.51 -6.03 -1.18
N LYS A 800 49.75 -5.82 -0.76
CA LYS A 800 50.85 -6.79 -0.71
C LYS A 800 51.05 -7.19 0.76
N VAL A 801 50.35 -8.23 1.20
CA VAL A 801 50.53 -8.74 2.58
C VAL A 801 51.68 -9.75 2.62
N SER A 802 52.70 -9.48 3.43
CA SER A 802 53.88 -10.36 3.60
C SER A 802 53.55 -11.62 4.42
N GLU A 803 54.07 -12.79 4.01
CA GLU A 803 53.85 -14.08 4.72
C GLU A 803 54.48 -14.15 6.12
N ARG A 804 55.40 -13.23 6.45
CA ARG A 804 56.17 -13.26 7.71
C ARG A 804 55.45 -12.69 8.93
N SER A 805 54.27 -12.07 8.77
CA SER A 805 53.45 -11.57 9.89
C SER A 805 52.86 -12.70 10.76
N ARG A 806 52.95 -13.97 10.33
CA ARG A 806 52.24 -15.12 10.93
C ARG A 806 52.81 -15.63 12.26
N SER A 807 54.05 -15.30 12.66
CA SER A 807 54.70 -15.94 13.83
C SER A 807 54.14 -15.47 15.18
N ARG A 808 53.90 -14.16 15.34
CA ARG A 808 53.27 -13.56 16.54
C ARG A 808 51.76 -13.77 16.58
N SER A 809 51.12 -13.90 15.42
CA SER A 809 49.68 -14.17 15.31
C SER A 809 49.29 -15.46 16.03
N ALA A 810 50.10 -16.52 15.97
CA ALA A 810 49.79 -17.79 16.62
C ALA A 810 49.73 -17.68 18.16
N GLU A 811 50.59 -16.86 18.77
CA GLU A 811 50.55 -16.60 20.21
C GLU A 811 49.31 -15.80 20.62
N LEU A 812 49.02 -14.72 19.88
CA LEU A 812 47.86 -13.88 20.15
C LEU A 812 46.54 -14.59 19.90
N LEU A 813 46.46 -15.47 18.90
CA LEU A 813 45.29 -16.31 18.66
C LEU A 813 45.03 -17.25 19.83
N ARG A 814 46.07 -17.89 20.38
CA ARG A 814 45.91 -18.70 21.60
C ARG A 814 45.43 -17.86 22.79
N ALA A 815 45.92 -16.63 22.93
CA ALA A 815 45.45 -15.73 23.98
C ALA A 815 43.99 -15.28 23.76
N TRP A 816 43.60 -15.04 22.50
CA TRP A 816 42.22 -14.73 22.11
C TRP A 816 41.27 -15.90 22.35
N ASP A 817 41.66 -17.12 21.99
CA ASP A 817 40.86 -18.33 22.23
C ASP A 817 40.67 -18.58 23.73
N SER A 818 41.72 -18.32 24.53
CA SER A 818 41.64 -18.36 26.00
C SER A 818 40.66 -17.31 26.54
N PHE A 819 40.72 -16.06 26.03
CA PHE A 819 39.77 -15.01 26.36
C PHE A 819 38.33 -15.41 25.97
N GLY A 820 38.11 -15.89 24.75
CA GLY A 820 36.79 -16.33 24.26
C GLY A 820 36.21 -17.47 25.11
N THR A 821 37.04 -18.42 25.54
CA THR A 821 36.63 -19.49 26.44
C THR A 821 36.20 -18.96 27.81
N GLN A 822 36.96 -18.03 28.39
CA GLN A 822 36.62 -17.41 29.67
C GLN A 822 35.35 -16.54 29.57
N LEU A 823 35.21 -15.81 28.46
CA LEU A 823 34.04 -15.01 28.17
C LEU A 823 32.79 -15.88 28.08
N LEU A 824 32.82 -16.97 27.31
CA LEU A 824 31.73 -17.94 27.22
C LEU A 824 31.32 -18.50 28.59
N GLN A 825 32.29 -18.84 29.44
CA GLN A 825 32.01 -19.34 30.79
C GLN A 825 31.32 -18.29 31.68
N ILE A 826 31.74 -17.03 31.59
CA ILE A 826 31.13 -15.92 32.35
C ILE A 826 29.74 -15.61 31.80
N SER A 827 29.59 -15.52 30.47
CA SER A 827 28.32 -15.28 29.79
C SER A 827 27.28 -16.36 30.09
N ALA A 828 27.69 -17.63 30.19
CA ALA A 828 26.80 -18.73 30.56
C ALA A 828 26.26 -18.64 31.99
N ARG A 829 26.93 -17.91 32.89
CA ARG A 829 26.49 -17.68 34.27
C ARG A 829 25.63 -16.44 34.43
N GLN A 830 25.59 -15.56 33.44
CA GLN A 830 24.72 -14.39 33.44
C GLN A 830 23.29 -14.81 33.12
N ARG A 831 22.32 -14.35 33.91
CA ARG A 831 20.90 -14.53 33.61
C ARG A 831 20.43 -13.37 32.76
N LEU A 832 19.78 -13.66 31.62
CA LEU A 832 18.95 -12.69 30.94
C LEU A 832 17.84 -12.22 31.89
N ALA A 833 17.63 -10.91 31.99
CA ALA A 833 16.45 -10.38 32.65
C ALA A 833 15.24 -10.75 31.79
N SER A 834 14.14 -11.19 32.41
CA SER A 834 12.93 -11.61 31.71
C SER A 834 12.46 -10.50 30.77
N LEU A 835 12.47 -10.76 29.46
CA LEU A 835 11.96 -9.85 28.42
C LEU A 835 10.72 -10.49 27.78
N PRO A 836 9.51 -10.31 28.34
CA PRO A 836 8.29 -10.83 27.73
C PRO A 836 8.11 -10.19 26.34
N PRO A 837 7.77 -10.96 25.28
CA PRO A 837 7.28 -12.34 25.29
C PRO A 837 8.32 -13.42 24.92
N LEU A 838 9.62 -13.13 25.01
CA LEU A 838 10.68 -14.04 24.50
C LEU A 838 11.03 -15.13 25.53
N ASP A 839 11.38 -16.33 25.04
CA ASP A 839 11.87 -17.43 25.88
C ASP A 839 13.33 -17.20 26.26
N ASP A 840 13.57 -16.88 27.53
CA ASP A 840 14.89 -16.62 28.09
C ASP A 840 15.88 -17.78 27.86
N GLN A 841 15.42 -19.05 27.85
CA GLN A 841 16.31 -20.20 27.63
C GLN A 841 16.72 -20.31 26.16
N GLN A 842 15.80 -20.03 25.24
CA GLN A 842 16.09 -20.01 23.80
C GLN A 842 17.05 -18.87 23.47
N LEU A 843 16.78 -17.65 23.97
CA LEU A 843 17.67 -16.49 23.79
C LEU A 843 19.06 -16.73 24.35
N GLN A 844 19.17 -17.29 25.56
CA GLN A 844 20.48 -17.63 26.15
C GLN A 844 21.23 -18.64 25.28
N ARG A 845 20.53 -19.63 24.73
CA ARG A 845 21.13 -20.66 23.86
C ARG A 845 21.61 -20.07 22.55
N GLU A 846 20.80 -19.24 21.90
CA GLU A 846 21.13 -18.58 20.64
C GLU A 846 22.27 -17.57 20.82
N PHE A 847 22.24 -16.78 21.90
CA PHE A 847 23.32 -15.89 22.29
C PHE A 847 24.65 -16.64 22.41
N LEU A 848 24.69 -17.73 23.18
CA LEU A 848 25.92 -18.46 23.46
C LEU A 848 26.42 -19.31 22.27
N ARG A 849 25.51 -19.87 21.46
CA ARG A 849 25.88 -20.81 20.38
C ARG A 849 26.06 -20.16 19.01
N THR A 850 25.42 -19.02 18.78
CA THR A 850 25.40 -18.37 17.47
C THR A 850 25.98 -16.97 17.57
N TYR A 851 25.30 -16.06 18.28
CA TYR A 851 25.64 -14.65 18.28
C TYR A 851 27.05 -14.36 18.81
N LEU A 852 27.36 -14.86 20.02
CA LEU A 852 28.63 -14.59 20.68
C LEU A 852 29.83 -15.15 19.88
N PRO A 853 29.82 -16.41 19.39
CA PRO A 853 30.87 -16.92 18.51
C PRO A 853 31.06 -16.10 17.22
N GLU A 854 29.96 -15.77 16.52
CA GLU A 854 30.02 -14.97 15.29
C GLU A 854 30.61 -13.58 15.55
N ARG A 855 30.16 -12.95 16.64
CA ARG A 855 30.66 -11.63 17.03
C ARG A 855 32.14 -11.67 17.39
N LEU A 856 32.59 -12.68 18.14
CA LEU A 856 34.00 -12.85 18.48
C LEU A 856 34.89 -13.07 17.25
N GLU A 857 34.41 -13.73 16.19
CA GLU A 857 35.21 -13.94 14.98
C GLU A 857 35.51 -12.63 14.26
N ILE A 858 34.58 -11.66 14.28
CA ILE A 858 34.81 -10.31 13.73
C ILE A 858 35.98 -9.62 14.47
N PHE A 859 35.99 -9.67 15.81
CA PHE A 859 37.06 -9.06 16.61
C PHE A 859 38.37 -9.85 16.58
N ARG A 860 38.30 -11.16 16.33
CA ARG A 860 39.47 -11.99 16.04
C ARG A 860 40.20 -11.50 14.79
N ASN A 861 39.45 -11.23 13.72
CA ASN A 861 40.02 -10.63 12.50
C ASN A 861 40.59 -9.24 12.77
N ARG A 862 39.87 -8.40 13.53
CA ARG A 862 40.38 -7.08 13.93
C ARG A 862 41.69 -7.17 14.72
N LEU A 863 41.83 -8.13 15.63
CA LEU A 863 43.09 -8.38 16.36
C LEU A 863 44.24 -8.73 15.39
N LEU A 864 43.98 -9.59 14.41
CA LEU A 864 44.96 -9.99 13.40
C LEU A 864 45.38 -8.81 12.52
N ASP A 865 44.44 -7.98 12.09
CA ASP A 865 44.73 -6.79 11.30
C ASP A 865 45.58 -5.78 12.09
N ARG A 866 45.20 -5.53 13.35
CA ARG A 866 45.92 -4.59 14.22
C ARG A 866 47.33 -5.07 14.57
N VAL A 867 47.54 -6.37 14.79
CA VAL A 867 48.91 -6.89 15.00
C VAL A 867 49.74 -6.83 13.73
N ALA A 868 49.16 -7.11 12.55
CA ALA A 868 49.88 -7.01 11.29
C ALA A 868 50.39 -5.58 11.05
N ILE A 869 49.54 -4.58 11.27
CA ILE A 869 49.93 -3.15 11.22
C ILE A 869 51.06 -2.87 12.22
N HIS A 870 50.91 -3.33 13.46
CA HIS A 870 51.88 -3.06 14.52
C HIS A 870 53.27 -3.65 14.22
N ASP A 871 53.33 -4.92 13.82
CA ASP A 871 54.59 -5.62 13.54
C ASP A 871 55.30 -5.04 12.31
N GLU A 872 54.54 -4.65 11.29
CA GLU A 872 55.08 -4.05 10.08
C GLU A 872 55.65 -2.65 10.31
N ARG A 873 55.02 -1.84 11.18
CA ARG A 873 55.57 -0.55 11.62
C ARG A 873 56.91 -0.72 12.32
N LEU A 874 57.00 -1.69 13.23
CA LEU A 874 58.23 -2.01 13.94
C LEU A 874 59.34 -2.39 12.97
N ARG A 875 59.03 -3.25 12.00
CA ARG A 875 59.97 -3.65 10.96
C ARG A 875 60.43 -2.46 10.14
N ARG A 876 59.51 -1.65 9.63
CA ARG A 876 59.83 -0.47 8.80
C ARG A 876 60.74 0.51 9.53
N ALA A 877 60.46 0.78 10.81
CA ALA A 877 61.29 1.64 11.64
C ALA A 877 62.66 1.04 11.99
N GLN A 878 62.82 -0.29 11.96
CA GLN A 878 64.12 -0.95 12.17
C GLN A 878 64.96 -0.97 10.89
N ASP A 879 64.33 -1.22 9.74
CA ASP A 879 65.00 -1.41 8.46
C ASP A 879 65.68 -0.14 7.94
N ASP A 880 65.15 1.04 8.27
CA ASP A 880 65.70 2.35 7.85
C ASP A 880 66.42 3.12 8.96
N GLY A 881 66.73 2.46 10.08
CA GLY A 881 67.39 3.10 11.22
C GLY A 881 66.52 4.14 11.95
N GLY A 882 65.20 4.11 11.75
CA GLY A 882 64.23 4.97 12.42
C GLY A 882 63.88 6.25 11.65
N GLN A 883 64.32 6.38 10.40
CA GLN A 883 64.08 7.57 9.59
C GLN A 883 62.58 7.76 9.31
N TRP A 884 61.85 6.72 8.89
CA TRP A 884 60.40 6.75 8.67
C TRP A 884 59.64 7.14 9.94
N LEU A 885 60.08 6.63 11.10
CA LEU A 885 59.48 6.98 12.38
C LEU A 885 59.71 8.45 12.72
N ALA A 886 60.91 8.98 12.48
CA ALA A 886 61.22 10.40 12.69
C ALA A 886 60.37 11.31 11.80
N GLU A 887 60.26 11.02 10.50
CA GLU A 887 59.41 11.76 9.55
C GLU A 887 57.92 11.73 9.92
N ARG A 888 57.46 10.63 10.52
CA ARG A 888 56.09 10.53 11.01
C ARG A 888 55.88 11.36 12.27
N LEU A 889 56.79 11.25 13.24
CA LEU A 889 56.73 12.05 14.48
C LEU A 889 56.83 13.55 14.20
N GLU A 890 57.64 13.96 13.22
CA GLU A 890 57.73 15.36 12.81
C GLU A 890 56.38 15.88 12.30
N ARG A 891 55.66 15.09 11.49
CA ARG A 891 54.31 15.45 11.02
C ARG A 891 53.28 15.53 12.14
N GLU A 892 53.43 14.73 13.20
CA GLU A 892 52.54 14.77 14.38
C GLU A 892 52.80 15.99 15.27
N PHE A 893 54.07 16.41 15.44
CA PHE A 893 54.44 17.51 16.32
C PHE A 893 54.42 18.89 15.66
N MET A 894 54.51 18.96 14.33
CA MET A 894 54.51 20.23 13.59
C MET A 894 53.11 20.65 13.14
N LYS A 895 52.93 21.96 12.97
CA LYS A 895 51.64 22.54 12.57
C LYS A 895 51.30 22.16 11.14
N ASP A 896 50.09 21.65 10.94
CA ASP A 896 49.55 21.33 9.63
C ASP A 896 49.31 22.60 8.77
N SER A 897 49.44 22.48 7.44
CA SER A 897 49.21 23.60 6.50
C SER A 897 47.75 23.68 6.05
N LEU A 898 47.32 24.85 5.57
CA LEU A 898 45.96 24.99 5.02
C LEU A 898 45.84 24.27 3.67
N GLU A 899 46.89 24.36 2.87
CA GLU A 899 47.00 23.76 1.54
C GLU A 899 46.84 22.24 1.62
N ARG A 900 47.57 21.58 2.54
CA ARG A 900 47.45 20.15 2.79
C ARG A 900 46.02 19.78 3.22
N ARG A 901 45.41 20.53 4.15
CA ARG A 901 44.03 20.27 4.58
C ARG A 901 43.02 20.37 3.44
N GLN A 902 43.16 21.35 2.55
CA GLN A 902 42.30 21.51 1.38
C GLN A 902 42.48 20.36 0.37
N GLU A 903 43.72 19.93 0.16
CA GLU A 903 44.02 18.78 -0.70
C GLU A 903 43.43 17.49 -0.13
N GLN A 904 43.64 17.23 1.16
CA GLN A 904 43.10 16.07 1.86
C GLN A 904 41.56 16.06 1.86
N PHE A 905 40.93 17.22 2.07
CA PHE A 905 39.48 17.34 1.96
C PHE A 905 38.96 16.95 0.58
N ARG A 906 39.67 17.30 -0.51
CA ARG A 906 39.29 16.92 -1.89
C ARG A 906 39.49 15.42 -2.17
N LEU A 907 40.50 14.81 -1.56
CA LEU A 907 40.89 13.41 -1.80
C LEU A 907 40.26 12.41 -0.83
N ARG A 908 39.49 12.90 0.15
CA ARG A 908 38.89 12.08 1.21
C ARG A 908 38.10 10.91 0.65
N THR A 909 38.22 9.78 1.31
CA THR A 909 37.56 8.52 0.93
C THR A 909 36.29 8.22 1.72
N TYR A 910 35.97 9.06 2.71
CA TYR A 910 34.87 8.84 3.65
C TYR A 910 34.23 10.18 4.06
N ASP A 911 32.89 10.22 4.02
CA ASP A 911 32.06 11.29 4.58
C ASP A 911 31.13 10.66 5.64
N ARG A 912 31.16 11.18 6.87
CA ARG A 912 30.25 10.76 7.95
C ARG A 912 29.03 11.68 8.00
N THR A 913 27.85 11.14 7.72
CA THR A 913 26.55 11.78 8.02
C THR A 913 26.08 11.39 9.42
N VAL A 914 25.63 12.34 10.25
CA VAL A 914 25.34 12.16 11.69
C VAL A 914 24.01 11.44 12.02
N HIS A 915 23.54 10.55 11.15
CA HIS A 915 22.37 9.72 11.43
C HIS A 915 22.81 8.36 12.00
N PRO A 916 22.54 8.04 13.28
CA PRO A 916 22.84 6.73 13.82
C PRO A 916 21.79 5.72 13.34
N THR A 917 22.12 4.96 12.30
CA THR A 917 21.51 3.64 12.03
C THR A 917 22.49 2.58 12.51
N GLN A 918 22.72 2.54 13.82
CA GLN A 918 23.61 1.55 14.42
C GLN A 918 22.89 0.21 14.55
N SER A 919 23.51 -0.85 14.04
CA SER A 919 23.07 -2.23 14.25
C SER A 919 23.78 -2.89 15.43
N TYR A 920 24.85 -2.28 15.94
CA TYR A 920 25.73 -2.81 16.98
C TYR A 920 25.99 -1.76 18.06
N SER A 921 26.37 -2.22 19.25
CA SER A 921 26.61 -1.37 20.41
C SER A 921 28.01 -0.81 20.42
N LEU A 922 28.10 0.52 20.51
CA LEU A 922 29.35 1.23 20.76
C LEU A 922 30.08 0.74 22.03
N GLN A 923 29.34 0.37 23.09
CA GLN A 923 29.97 -0.07 24.34
C GLN A 923 30.60 -1.47 24.23
N ALA A 924 29.99 -2.36 23.44
CA ALA A 924 30.55 -3.68 23.16
C ALA A 924 31.83 -3.55 22.34
N GLU A 925 31.80 -2.70 21.30
CA GLU A 925 32.95 -2.36 20.48
C GLU A 925 34.13 -1.82 21.32
N MET A 926 33.89 -0.81 22.17
CA MET A 926 34.92 -0.25 23.06
C MET A 926 35.49 -1.28 24.05
N ALA A 927 34.64 -2.17 24.59
CA ALA A 927 35.08 -3.19 25.54
C ALA A 927 36.02 -4.21 24.88
N LEU A 928 35.71 -4.64 23.65
CA LEU A 928 36.52 -5.61 22.91
C LEU A 928 37.79 -5.00 22.35
N ASP A 929 37.75 -3.74 21.88
CA ASP A 929 38.96 -3.02 21.46
C ASP A 929 39.94 -2.83 22.63
N ALA A 930 39.45 -2.62 23.86
CA ALA A 930 40.30 -2.58 25.04
C ALA A 930 41.02 -3.92 25.33
N VAL A 931 40.35 -5.06 25.06
CA VAL A 931 40.95 -6.39 25.17
C VAL A 931 42.01 -6.59 24.07
N ILE A 932 41.69 -6.25 22.82
CA ILE A 932 42.63 -6.32 21.69
C ILE A 932 43.90 -5.52 21.99
N ASN A 933 43.75 -4.28 22.47
CA ASN A 933 44.87 -3.42 22.81
C ASN A 933 45.75 -4.00 23.94
N ALA A 934 45.14 -4.60 24.98
CA ALA A 934 45.88 -5.26 26.05
C ALA A 934 46.68 -6.46 25.53
N LEU A 935 46.08 -7.30 24.68
CA LEU A 935 46.74 -8.45 24.07
C LEU A 935 47.93 -8.03 23.19
N ILE A 936 47.75 -7.01 22.34
CA ILE A 936 48.83 -6.47 21.49
C ILE A 936 49.95 -5.89 22.37
N ALA A 937 49.62 -5.22 23.48
CA ALA A 937 50.60 -4.69 24.43
C ALA A 937 51.25 -5.77 25.32
N ARG A 938 50.89 -7.06 25.16
CA ARG A 938 51.30 -8.18 26.02
C ARG A 938 50.96 -7.97 27.51
N GLN A 939 49.87 -7.26 27.77
CA GLN A 939 49.31 -7.06 29.11
C GLN A 939 48.26 -8.13 29.40
N PRO A 940 48.15 -8.61 30.65
CA PRO A 940 47.11 -9.58 31.02
C PRO A 940 45.72 -8.94 30.90
N VAL A 941 44.77 -9.66 30.30
CA VAL A 941 43.36 -9.25 30.28
C VAL A 941 42.77 -9.47 31.67
N SER A 942 42.32 -8.39 32.32
CA SER A 942 41.75 -8.45 33.67
C SER A 942 40.34 -9.04 33.67
N SER A 943 39.93 -9.70 34.76
CA SER A 943 38.58 -10.26 34.90
C SER A 943 37.48 -9.20 34.69
N MET A 944 37.73 -7.96 35.13
CA MET A 944 36.81 -6.83 34.93
C MET A 944 36.59 -6.51 33.45
N GLN A 945 37.61 -6.63 32.59
CA GLN A 945 37.45 -6.43 31.15
C GLN A 945 36.60 -7.53 30.51
N ILE A 946 36.78 -8.78 30.94
CA ILE A 946 36.00 -9.93 30.44
C ILE A 946 34.54 -9.81 30.87
N GLU A 947 34.28 -9.45 32.12
CA GLU A 947 32.92 -9.22 32.63
C GLU A 947 32.22 -8.09 31.87
N ARG A 948 32.92 -6.97 31.64
CA ARG A 948 32.39 -5.84 30.87
C ARG A 948 32.06 -6.25 29.43
N ALA A 949 32.97 -6.95 28.74
CA ALA A 949 32.72 -7.44 27.39
C ALA A 949 31.49 -8.36 27.33
N SER A 950 31.36 -9.28 28.29
CA SER A 950 30.19 -10.18 28.36
C SER A 950 28.89 -9.40 28.54
N GLN A 951 28.87 -8.43 29.45
CA GLN A 951 27.68 -7.63 29.74
C GLN A 951 27.25 -6.78 28.54
N GLU A 952 28.20 -6.11 27.87
CA GLU A 952 27.87 -5.24 26.75
C GLU A 952 27.48 -6.03 25.50
N LEU A 953 28.07 -7.20 25.24
CA LEU A 953 27.65 -8.11 24.16
C LEU A 953 26.26 -8.70 24.40
N LEU A 954 25.94 -9.04 25.66
CA LEU A 954 24.60 -9.52 26.00
C LEU A 954 23.55 -8.43 25.78
N LYS A 955 23.83 -7.20 26.25
CA LYS A 955 22.95 -6.04 26.01
C LYS A 955 22.80 -5.72 24.52
N GLU A 956 23.86 -5.92 23.72
CA GLU A 956 23.85 -5.71 22.27
C GLU A 956 22.90 -6.70 21.60
N TYR A 957 23.01 -7.99 21.95
CA TYR A 957 22.15 -9.06 21.42
C TYR A 957 20.66 -8.80 21.65
N ILE A 958 20.29 -8.24 22.80
CA ILE A 958 18.89 -7.89 23.14
C ILE A 958 18.52 -6.43 22.79
N GLY A 959 19.41 -5.68 22.14
CA GLY A 959 19.14 -4.32 21.67
C GLY A 959 19.08 -3.23 22.75
N LEU A 960 19.55 -3.48 23.98
CA LEU A 960 19.43 -2.53 25.10
C LEU A 960 20.47 -1.40 25.11
N ASN A 961 21.60 -1.57 24.42
CA ASN A 961 22.71 -0.61 24.37
C ASN A 961 23.14 -0.26 22.94
N VAL A 962 22.27 -0.47 21.95
CA VAL A 962 22.52 -0.12 20.54
C VAL A 962 22.21 1.36 20.28
N ALA A 963 21.18 1.92 20.90
CA ALA A 963 20.90 3.34 20.78
C ALA A 963 21.92 4.18 21.58
N ILE A 964 22.59 5.11 20.90
CA ILE A 964 23.49 6.08 21.52
C ILE A 964 22.81 7.44 21.74
N ASN A 965 23.22 8.13 22.80
CA ASN A 965 22.83 9.52 23.05
C ASN A 965 23.88 10.52 22.53
N SER A 966 23.57 11.81 22.54
CA SER A 966 24.48 12.87 22.08
C SER A 966 25.82 12.93 22.82
N GLN A 967 25.92 12.34 24.02
CA GLN A 967 27.20 12.25 24.72
C GLN A 967 28.11 11.17 24.13
N GLN A 968 27.50 10.05 23.74
CA GLN A 968 28.15 8.87 23.17
C GLN A 968 28.52 9.03 21.69
N GLU A 969 27.89 9.96 20.96
CA GLU A 969 28.31 10.32 19.59
C GLU A 969 29.78 10.80 19.53
N ALA A 970 30.28 11.44 20.60
CA ALA A 970 31.68 11.82 20.66
C ALA A 970 32.60 10.59 20.73
N ASP A 971 32.22 9.57 21.51
CA ASP A 971 32.97 8.32 21.62
C ASP A 971 32.89 7.51 20.30
N GLU A 972 31.74 7.53 19.63
CA GLU A 972 31.57 6.95 18.29
C GLU A 972 32.51 7.59 17.28
N ILE A 973 32.59 8.92 17.22
CA ILE A 973 33.50 9.62 16.30
C ILE A 973 34.96 9.27 16.58
N LEU A 974 35.35 9.14 17.84
CA LEU A 974 36.72 8.72 18.18
C LEU A 974 37.00 7.29 17.70
N MET A 975 36.01 6.41 17.79
CA MET A 975 36.13 5.04 17.30
C MET A 975 36.16 4.96 15.76
N ASP A 976 35.34 5.75 15.07
CA ASP A 976 35.37 5.92 13.62
C ASP A 976 36.76 6.41 13.18
N LEU A 977 37.30 7.42 13.88
CA LEU A 977 38.64 7.94 13.63
C LEU A 977 39.72 6.87 13.84
N ASP A 978 39.65 6.09 14.90
CA ASP A 978 40.61 5.01 15.16
C ASP A 978 40.57 3.88 14.13
N THR A 979 39.40 3.64 13.55
CA THR A 979 39.22 2.68 12.47
C THR A 979 39.77 3.24 11.16
N LEU A 980 39.51 4.51 10.87
CA LEU A 980 40.07 5.19 9.68
C LEU A 980 41.59 5.27 9.75
N ILE A 981 42.18 5.63 10.90
CA ILE A 981 43.63 5.62 11.10
C ILE A 981 44.21 4.21 10.86
N ALA A 982 43.53 3.16 11.34
CA ALA A 982 43.94 1.78 11.04
C ALA A 982 43.97 1.50 9.53
N GLY A 983 42.95 1.98 8.81
CA GLY A 983 42.86 1.87 7.36
C GLY A 983 43.95 2.65 6.64
N GLU A 984 44.28 3.86 7.10
CA GLU A 984 45.45 4.65 6.62
C GLU A 984 46.72 3.83 6.75
N ASP A 985 46.96 3.35 7.96
CA ASP A 985 48.17 2.64 8.32
C ASP A 985 48.31 1.37 7.49
N PHE A 986 47.22 0.62 7.35
CA PHE A 986 47.20 -0.57 6.52
C PHE A 986 47.49 -0.24 5.05
N ALA A 987 46.91 0.82 4.51
CA ALA A 987 47.19 1.25 3.14
C ALA A 987 48.64 1.72 2.95
N GLU A 988 49.18 2.54 3.85
CA GLU A 988 50.57 3.02 3.78
C GLU A 988 51.61 1.90 3.89
N LEU A 989 51.30 0.86 4.68
CA LEU A 989 52.22 -0.25 4.93
C LEU A 989 52.13 -1.34 3.87
N PHE A 990 50.92 -1.63 3.38
CA PHE A 990 50.67 -2.80 2.51
C PHE A 990 50.25 -2.42 1.10
N SER A 991 50.14 -1.15 0.72
CA SER A 991 49.81 -0.72 -0.64
C SER A 991 50.80 0.32 -1.16
N ASP A 992 50.96 0.35 -2.49
CA ASP A 992 51.66 1.46 -3.16
C ASP A 992 50.74 2.69 -3.31
N THR A 993 49.46 2.57 -2.93
CA THR A 993 48.46 3.65 -2.97
C THR A 993 48.43 4.39 -1.64
N VAL A 994 48.81 5.66 -1.65
CA VAL A 994 48.66 6.53 -0.48
C VAL A 994 47.17 6.87 -0.29
N ILE A 995 46.59 6.39 0.80
CA ILE A 995 45.25 6.75 1.24
C ILE A 995 45.43 7.52 2.53
N SER A 996 45.20 8.83 2.48
CA SER A 996 45.13 9.66 3.68
C SER A 996 43.66 9.86 4.02
N PRO A 997 43.08 9.06 4.94
CA PRO A 997 41.72 9.25 5.36
C PRO A 997 41.60 10.61 6.04
N PHE A 998 40.64 11.37 5.57
CA PHE A 998 40.22 12.62 6.15
C PHE A 998 38.81 12.43 6.65
N LEU A 999 38.60 12.49 7.97
CA LEU A 999 37.27 12.41 8.54
C LEU A 999 36.55 13.73 8.31
N SER A 1000 35.79 13.79 7.22
CA SER A 1000 34.79 14.84 7.00
C SER A 1000 33.49 14.40 7.67
N PHE A 1001 33.00 15.20 8.61
CA PHE A 1001 31.68 14.99 9.22
C PHE A 1001 30.81 16.20 8.90
N TRP A 1002 29.62 15.94 8.39
CA TRP A 1002 28.63 16.97 8.12
C TRP A 1002 27.69 17.01 9.31
N SER A 1003 27.93 17.91 10.26
CA SER A 1003 26.90 18.26 11.24
C SER A 1003 25.84 19.13 10.56
N ASP A 1004 24.55 18.82 10.78
CA ASP A 1004 23.42 19.66 10.39
C ASP A 1004 23.55 21.06 11.02
N TRP A 1005 24.30 21.97 10.40
CA TRP A 1005 24.29 23.39 10.74
C TRP A 1005 23.18 24.12 9.98
N ASP A 1006 22.41 23.41 9.13
CA ASP A 1006 21.51 23.98 8.12
C ASP A 1006 20.01 23.85 8.41
N GLY A 1007 19.60 23.49 9.63
CA GLY A 1007 18.21 23.68 10.08
C GLY A 1007 17.47 22.47 10.66
N SER A 1008 18.15 21.42 11.11
CA SER A 1008 17.51 20.39 11.94
C SER A 1008 17.36 20.85 13.41
N ASN A 1009 16.33 20.35 14.09
CA ASN A 1009 15.89 20.74 15.45
C ASN A 1009 16.88 20.37 16.60
N ARG A 1010 18.20 20.32 16.36
CA ARG A 1010 19.21 19.87 17.33
C ARG A 1010 19.93 21.04 18.02
N PRO A 1011 20.37 20.91 19.29
CA PRO A 1011 21.06 21.97 20.01
C PRO A 1011 22.45 22.27 19.42
N SER A 1012 22.78 23.54 19.22
CA SER A 1012 24.05 24.01 18.64
C SER A 1012 25.32 23.59 19.42
N GLY A 1013 25.18 23.20 20.69
CA GLY A 1013 26.30 22.68 21.52
C GLY A 1013 26.83 21.32 21.07
N GLN A 1014 26.07 20.54 20.30
CA GLN A 1014 26.42 19.18 19.89
C GLN A 1014 27.63 19.16 18.94
N GLY A 1015 27.65 20.00 17.90
CA GLY A 1015 28.79 20.10 16.97
C GLY A 1015 30.10 20.49 17.66
N HIS A 1016 30.04 21.38 18.66
CA HIS A 1016 31.21 21.79 19.45
C HIS A 1016 31.81 20.64 20.25
N ARG A 1017 30.95 19.76 20.82
CA ARG A 1017 31.39 18.59 21.56
C ARG A 1017 32.13 17.58 20.67
N LEU A 1018 31.63 17.33 19.47
CA LEU A 1018 32.23 16.40 18.52
C LEU A 1018 33.65 16.86 18.11
N VAL A 1019 33.78 18.13 17.72
CA VAL A 1019 35.08 18.74 17.39
C VAL A 1019 36.03 18.69 18.58
N ALA A 1020 35.54 19.09 19.76
CA ALA A 1020 36.36 19.13 20.98
C ALA A 1020 36.88 17.74 21.38
N ALA A 1021 36.07 16.69 21.27
CA ALA A 1021 36.48 15.33 21.60
C ALA A 1021 37.68 14.89 20.76
N VAL A 1022 37.65 15.13 19.44
CA VAL A 1022 38.75 14.82 18.52
C VAL A 1022 40.01 15.61 18.86
N VAL A 1023 39.89 16.93 19.11
CA VAL A 1023 41.04 17.78 19.47
C VAL A 1023 41.67 17.34 20.79
N MET A 1024 40.85 17.08 21.81
CA MET A 1024 41.32 16.62 23.11
C MET A 1024 42.03 15.27 23.01
N GLU A 1025 41.48 14.33 22.22
CA GLU A 1025 42.11 13.04 22.02
C GLU A 1025 43.44 13.16 21.28
N ASN A 1026 43.55 14.05 20.29
CA ASN A 1026 44.83 14.33 19.65
C ASN A 1026 45.89 14.87 20.63
N VAL A 1027 45.52 15.83 21.48
CA VAL A 1027 46.42 16.36 22.53
C VAL A 1027 46.84 15.26 23.51
N ARG A 1028 45.94 14.34 23.88
CA ARG A 1028 46.27 13.19 24.73
C ARG A 1028 47.25 12.23 24.05
N ARG A 1029 47.11 11.98 22.75
CA ARG A 1029 48.03 11.12 21.97
C ARG A 1029 49.42 11.72 21.90
N MET A 1030 49.55 12.99 21.52
CA MET A 1030 50.83 13.71 21.51
C MET A 1030 51.49 13.70 22.89
N THR A 1031 50.71 13.94 23.96
CA THR A 1031 51.21 13.85 25.34
C THR A 1031 51.75 12.46 25.68
N ARG A 1032 51.06 11.40 25.24
CA ARG A 1032 51.49 10.01 25.48
C ARG A 1032 52.81 9.72 24.75
N ILE A 1033 52.95 10.15 23.50
CA ILE A 1033 54.18 10.02 22.72
C ILE A 1033 55.33 10.73 23.42
N LEU A 1034 55.15 12.00 23.84
CA LEU A 1034 56.19 12.75 24.57
C LEU A 1034 56.61 12.06 25.86
N LYS A 1035 55.67 11.54 26.65
CA LYS A 1035 55.96 10.79 27.87
C LYS A 1035 56.74 9.51 27.59
N GLN A 1036 56.39 8.78 26.53
CA GLN A 1036 57.14 7.58 26.12
C GLN A 1036 58.56 7.95 25.66
N LEU A 1037 58.73 9.02 24.89
CA LEU A 1037 60.05 9.50 24.47
C LEU A 1037 60.92 9.90 25.67
N GLN A 1038 60.36 10.58 26.68
CA GLN A 1038 61.07 10.91 27.92
C GLN A 1038 61.46 9.67 28.74
N GLN A 1039 60.63 8.63 28.76
CA GLN A 1039 60.95 7.38 29.44
C GLN A 1039 62.14 6.67 28.79
N VAL A 1040 62.21 6.69 27.45
CA VAL A 1040 63.27 6.03 26.68
C VAL A 1040 64.55 6.89 26.63
N ALA A 1041 64.41 8.21 26.56
CA ALA A 1041 65.51 9.18 26.50
C ALA A 1041 65.31 10.30 27.54
N PRO A 1042 65.68 10.07 28.81
CA PRO A 1042 65.49 11.04 29.90
C PRO A 1042 66.20 12.38 29.70
N GLY A 1043 67.18 12.45 28.78
CA GLY A 1043 67.92 13.67 28.43
C GLY A 1043 67.17 14.64 27.51
N ILE A 1044 65.98 14.30 27.00
CA ILE A 1044 65.16 15.20 26.19
C ILE A 1044 64.71 16.39 27.06
N ARG A 1045 65.20 17.59 26.74
CA ARG A 1045 64.79 18.83 27.41
C ARG A 1045 63.45 19.29 26.86
N LEU A 1046 62.41 19.27 27.71
CA LEU A 1046 61.16 19.99 27.44
C LEU A 1046 61.22 21.37 28.09
N GLU A 1047 60.56 22.34 27.46
CA GLU A 1047 60.34 23.64 28.09
C GLU A 1047 59.59 23.47 29.42
N PRO A 1048 59.99 24.16 30.51
CA PRO A 1048 59.37 24.02 31.82
C PRO A 1048 57.85 24.27 31.81
N ASP A 1049 57.40 25.24 31.01
CA ASP A 1049 55.99 25.59 30.88
C ASP A 1049 55.19 24.46 30.22
N LEU A 1050 55.72 23.88 29.13
CA LEU A 1050 55.11 22.73 28.48
C LEU A 1050 55.04 21.52 29.41
N LYS A 1051 56.10 21.25 30.18
CA LYS A 1051 56.10 20.16 31.16
C LYS A 1051 54.98 20.34 32.20
N THR A 1052 54.80 21.56 32.69
CA THR A 1052 53.73 21.90 33.65
C THR A 1052 52.35 21.68 33.03
N GLU A 1053 52.14 22.13 31.79
CA GLU A 1053 50.88 21.89 31.06
C GLU A 1053 50.58 20.40 30.84
N LEU A 1054 51.60 19.58 30.53
CA LEU A 1054 51.44 18.13 30.35
C LEU A 1054 51.07 17.39 31.64
N GLU A 1055 51.52 17.91 32.79
CA GLU A 1055 51.15 17.39 34.13
C GLU A 1055 49.72 17.78 34.51
N LEU A 1056 49.29 19.01 34.18
CA LEU A 1056 47.94 19.51 34.45
C LEU A 1056 46.88 19.09 33.42
N LEU A 1057 47.28 18.55 32.27
CA LEU A 1057 46.38 18.16 31.17
C LEU A 1057 45.16 17.32 31.59
N PRO A 1058 45.25 16.32 32.49
CA PRO A 1058 44.06 15.59 32.95
C PRO A 1058 43.03 16.49 33.63
N GLN A 1059 43.49 17.44 34.45
CA GLN A 1059 42.64 18.40 35.16
C GLN A 1059 42.04 19.42 34.17
N HIS A 1060 42.85 19.92 33.23
CA HIS A 1060 42.39 20.81 32.17
C HIS A 1060 41.32 20.15 31.29
N ASN A 1061 41.52 18.89 30.91
CA ASN A 1061 40.54 18.11 30.14
C ASN A 1061 39.21 17.93 30.88
N GLN A 1062 39.25 17.64 32.18
CA GLN A 1062 38.04 17.53 33.01
C GLN A 1062 37.30 18.86 33.08
N ARG A 1063 38.01 19.95 33.33
CA ARG A 1063 37.44 21.31 33.39
C ARG A 1063 36.81 21.72 32.05
N PHE A 1064 37.49 21.45 30.95
CA PHE A 1064 36.99 21.76 29.60
C PHE A 1064 35.76 20.91 29.22
N THR A 1065 35.77 19.61 29.55
CA THR A 1065 34.60 18.74 29.35
C THR A 1065 33.39 19.24 30.15
N LYS A 1066 33.62 19.66 31.41
CA LYS A 1066 32.58 20.23 32.25
C LYS A 1066 32.01 21.51 31.63
N LEU A 1067 32.86 22.40 31.12
CA LEU A 1067 32.44 23.62 30.42
C LEU A 1067 31.62 23.31 29.15
N LEU A 1068 32.03 22.33 28.34
CA LEU A 1068 31.25 21.92 27.16
C LEU A 1068 29.89 21.34 27.53
N ASN A 1069 29.81 20.56 28.61
CA ASN A 1069 28.53 20.07 29.14
C ASN A 1069 27.66 21.23 29.64
N GLU A 1070 28.24 22.24 30.29
CA GLU A 1070 27.55 23.45 30.71
C GLU A 1070 27.04 24.25 29.50
N ILE A 1071 27.85 24.45 28.45
CA ILE A 1071 27.44 25.11 27.19
C ILE A 1071 26.32 24.32 26.50
N THR A 1072 26.42 22.99 26.43
CA THR A 1072 25.37 22.12 25.85
C THR A 1072 24.07 22.23 26.65
N THR A 1073 24.17 22.28 27.98
CA THR A 1073 23.01 22.47 28.87
C THR A 1073 22.40 23.85 28.69
N LEU A 1074 23.23 24.90 28.61
CA LEU A 1074 22.79 26.29 28.40
C LEU A 1074 22.15 26.48 27.02
N THR A 1075 22.70 25.88 25.97
CA THR A 1075 22.12 25.91 24.62
C THR A 1075 20.79 25.16 24.56
N HIS A 1076 20.67 24.03 25.25
CA HIS A 1076 19.38 23.35 25.40
C HIS A 1076 18.37 24.19 26.20
N GLN A 1077 18.81 24.90 27.26
CA GLN A 1077 17.97 25.85 28.00
C GLN A 1077 17.58 27.07 27.14
N LEU A 1078 18.50 27.57 26.31
CA LEU A 1078 18.27 28.66 25.37
C LEU A 1078 17.30 28.24 24.27
N GLU A 1079 17.43 27.05 23.72
CA GLU A 1079 16.49 26.44 22.77
C GLU A 1079 15.10 26.29 23.41
N GLN A 1080 15.03 25.78 24.65
CA GLN A 1080 13.77 25.72 25.41
C GLN A 1080 13.16 27.11 25.63
N ARG A 1081 13.98 28.12 25.94
CA ARG A 1081 13.52 29.52 26.07
C ARG A 1081 13.10 30.12 24.74
N TYR A 1082 13.86 29.93 23.66
CA TYR A 1082 13.54 30.41 22.31
C TYR A 1082 12.27 29.76 21.76
N ARG A 1083 12.08 28.45 21.98
CA ARG A 1083 10.81 27.75 21.72
C ARG A 1083 9.65 28.30 22.55
N GLY A 1084 9.93 28.86 23.73
CA GLY A 1084 8.96 29.58 24.55
C GLY A 1084 8.63 31.00 24.05
N ILE A 1085 9.48 31.61 23.21
CA ILE A 1085 9.33 32.99 22.69
C ILE A 1085 8.85 33.01 21.23
N LEU A 1086 9.04 31.92 20.46
CA LEU A 1086 8.47 31.75 19.12
C LEU A 1086 6.93 31.76 19.18
N PRO A 1087 6.22 32.37 18.20
CA PRO A 1087 4.76 32.58 18.23
C PRO A 1087 3.92 31.29 18.07
N PHE A 1088 4.56 30.13 18.18
CA PHE A 1088 3.92 28.81 18.21
C PHE A 1088 4.27 28.09 19.52
N SER A 1089 4.08 28.75 20.66
CA SER A 1089 4.16 28.10 21.97
C SER A 1089 2.81 27.48 22.31
N VAL A 1090 2.74 26.14 22.33
CA VAL A 1090 1.63 25.43 22.95
C VAL A 1090 1.82 25.54 24.46
N GLU A 1091 0.93 26.29 25.14
CA GLU A 1091 0.99 26.47 26.60
C GLU A 1091 1.02 25.11 27.33
N THR A 1092 2.12 24.83 28.03
CA THR A 1092 2.21 23.65 28.89
C THR A 1092 1.72 23.98 30.30
N THR A 1093 0.66 23.30 30.74
CA THR A 1093 0.09 23.46 32.09
C THR A 1093 1.06 23.02 33.20
N SER A 1094 0.92 23.60 34.38
CA SER A 1094 1.79 23.43 35.57
C SER A 1094 2.00 21.95 35.97
N PHE A 1095 1.00 21.11 35.71
CA PHE A 1095 1.07 19.67 35.99
C PHE A 1095 2.02 18.92 35.05
N ARG A 1096 2.13 19.35 33.78
CA ARG A 1096 3.12 18.79 32.84
C ARG A 1096 4.54 19.17 33.20
N GLN A 1097 4.76 20.37 33.71
CA GLN A 1097 6.06 20.76 34.24
C GLN A 1097 6.45 19.91 35.46
N LEU A 1098 5.49 19.59 36.33
CA LEU A 1098 5.70 18.72 37.49
C LEU A 1098 6.03 17.27 37.06
N ALA A 1099 5.25 16.69 36.15
CA ALA A 1099 5.48 15.32 35.66
C ALA A 1099 6.81 15.16 34.89
N THR A 1100 7.24 16.21 34.18
CA THR A 1100 8.53 16.24 33.48
C THR A 1100 9.69 16.38 34.47
N ARG A 1101 9.54 17.21 35.52
CA ARG A 1101 10.53 17.30 36.61
C ARG A 1101 10.67 15.99 37.37
N LEU A 1102 9.58 15.25 37.57
CA LEU A 1102 9.59 13.95 38.25
C LEU A 1102 10.04 12.78 37.38
N HIS A 1103 10.43 13.01 36.11
CA HIS A 1103 10.90 11.96 35.18
C HIS A 1103 9.88 10.81 35.00
N LEU A 1104 8.59 11.07 35.25
CA LEU A 1104 7.51 10.08 35.16
C LEU A 1104 7.01 9.86 33.71
N ARG A 1105 7.75 10.38 32.72
CA ARG A 1105 7.37 10.35 31.31
C ARG A 1105 8.55 9.80 30.51
N ARG A 1106 8.38 8.60 29.93
CA ARG A 1106 9.22 8.08 28.86
C ARG A 1106 8.83 8.72 27.53
#